data_AF-A0A812QHB6-F1
#
_entry.id   AF-A0A812QHB6-F1
#
_cell.length_a   1.000
_cell.length_b   1.000
_cell.length_c   1.000
_cell.angle_alpha   90.00
_cell.angle_beta   90.00
_cell.angle_gamma   90.00
#
_symmetry.space_group_name_H-M   'P 1'
#
loop_
_entity.id
_entity.type
_entity.pdbx_description
1 polymer ?
#
loop_
_entity_poly.entity_id
_entity_poly.type
_entity_poly.pdbx_seq_one_letter_code
_entity_poly.pdbx_strand_id
1 'polypeptide(L)'
;EQSLAAELGRYASPSDVASVVLGAATVLESKWPGIKDLLAAHLAAAVEPARDPAACAKCVQIVQGLGSSPGFASPCPAKGIWEVRDHVDSLLGAVFRDKTVLNGMGYDIGRHRWAKAVVPELQEESRPGIRGGRPNMRDDPNLIQLVKDRLDMFTQTSSRLCVKGPRSSHEWQVVRTLTKDANSIYNDEPDIFSSMSNRTLKRIMRKHLCQYKPAWNESDWCQYCFDLEHKICPQVAELVQDVRSRLAAFLPSYFEAFDTYAQREGLQESPGLHLRMLRHFIYFHERQGPCRAHSRQGSLPCGMASMRNAQSGFPQRQLLDLREAEIQINKELKAMSKLLDSYLFHRAVNAHQKPLLKTILDNPGHGVLSMLCDFKELITLPIMGKTPGEAFFATARMELSCFGCVLTESAAGSTQECPQAQKLYIILISDTLDHTCTRANHCIDICLRQRSSSVQLREINIMSDAAGHFRGFESLYHHCVKLVRDHQVPVRVHYGCEKHMKGECDELFGWMELAMKRAKQRKCEIKTMDQLKWWLDDYSAAMRAQDPSSPRMTVLVDTERKPQYGRRLLSNSSDFAITRTYSITAVPLAAAASRYGVRVYNNIFSSRPVWKELTSSLYDEPANNLEEPCRKGYYGSGRENWDTAPVPLNQSTETVLTKRQTAQERHLAQGCDIKYSRELDDEALQQELIKKTQRLQRRRARVRIKQAALEAKVRAHLASSSSSSSSSSSSSSE
;
A
#
# COMPACT_ATOMS: atom_id res chain seq x y z
N GLU A 1 48.01 -29.46 -17.04
CA GLU A 1 46.64 -29.04 -17.42
C GLU A 1 45.55 -30.03 -17.02
N GLN A 2 45.61 -31.33 -17.36
CA GLN A 2 44.56 -32.28 -16.96
C GLN A 2 44.44 -32.53 -15.44
N SER A 3 45.52 -32.37 -14.65
CA SER A 3 45.47 -32.44 -13.18
C SER A 3 44.73 -31.25 -12.53
N LEU A 4 44.84 -30.05 -13.12
CA LEU A 4 44.23 -28.83 -12.59
C LEU A 4 42.71 -28.81 -12.83
N ALA A 5 42.26 -29.39 -13.95
CA ALA A 5 40.85 -29.56 -14.27
C ALA A 5 40.15 -30.62 -13.38
N ALA A 6 40.87 -31.66 -12.95
CA ALA A 6 40.34 -32.69 -12.05
C ALA A 6 40.24 -32.23 -10.59
N GLU A 7 41.13 -31.34 -10.14
CA GLU A 7 41.08 -30.75 -8.79
C GLU A 7 40.00 -29.67 -8.65
N LEU A 8 39.81 -28.81 -9.65
CA LEU A 8 38.82 -27.71 -9.60
C LEU A 8 37.36 -28.18 -9.57
N GLY A 9 37.07 -29.45 -9.87
CA GLY A 9 35.74 -30.04 -9.78
C GLY A 9 35.31 -30.54 -8.39
N ARG A 10 36.20 -30.54 -7.38
CA ARG A 10 35.93 -31.15 -6.06
C ARG A 10 35.82 -30.18 -4.87
N TYR A 11 36.05 -28.88 -5.05
CA TYR A 11 36.08 -27.93 -3.93
C TYR A 11 34.75 -27.19 -3.74
N ALA A 12 34.10 -27.43 -2.58
CA ALA A 12 32.82 -26.83 -2.20
C ALA A 12 32.95 -25.67 -1.19
N SER A 13 34.15 -25.16 -0.89
CA SER A 13 34.32 -24.04 0.05
C SER A 13 35.10 -22.86 -0.54
N PRO A 14 34.73 -21.59 -0.21
CA PRO A 14 35.49 -20.39 -0.59
C PRO A 14 36.95 -20.35 -0.09
N SER A 15 37.29 -21.12 0.94
CA SER A 15 38.65 -21.23 1.49
C SER A 15 39.58 -22.04 0.58
N ASP A 16 39.05 -23.06 -0.11
CA ASP A 16 39.83 -23.93 -0.99
C ASP A 16 40.06 -23.28 -2.36
N VAL A 17 39.08 -22.51 -2.84
CA VAL A 17 39.26 -21.64 -4.02
C VAL A 17 40.28 -20.54 -3.72
N ALA A 18 40.26 -19.97 -2.51
CA ALA A 18 41.27 -19.01 -2.07
C ALA A 18 42.66 -19.67 -1.97
N SER A 19 42.80 -20.91 -1.50
CA SER A 19 44.09 -21.60 -1.41
C SER A 19 44.63 -22.06 -2.76
N VAL A 20 43.78 -22.38 -3.74
CA VAL A 20 44.18 -22.69 -5.11
C VAL A 20 44.56 -21.43 -5.89
N VAL A 21 43.88 -20.31 -5.65
CA VAL A 21 44.22 -19.00 -6.24
C VAL A 21 45.47 -18.41 -5.58
N LEU A 22 45.61 -18.52 -4.25
CA LEU A 22 46.87 -18.22 -3.57
C LEU A 22 47.95 -19.16 -4.07
N GLY A 23 47.70 -20.47 -4.16
CA GLY A 23 48.64 -21.47 -4.67
C GLY A 23 49.11 -21.17 -6.09
N ALA A 24 48.22 -20.76 -6.99
CA ALA A 24 48.57 -20.36 -8.36
C ALA A 24 49.35 -19.03 -8.38
N ALA A 25 48.97 -18.05 -7.55
CA ALA A 25 49.68 -16.78 -7.42
C ALA A 25 51.07 -16.94 -6.78
N THR A 26 51.20 -17.80 -5.76
CA THR A 26 52.46 -18.13 -5.08
C THR A 26 53.32 -19.06 -5.92
N VAL A 27 52.75 -19.94 -6.77
CA VAL A 27 53.51 -20.72 -7.76
C VAL A 27 54.02 -19.84 -8.89
N LEU A 28 53.26 -18.82 -9.32
CA LEU A 28 53.71 -17.83 -10.29
C LEU A 28 54.79 -16.91 -9.70
N GLU A 29 54.63 -16.45 -8.46
CA GLU A 29 55.62 -15.63 -7.75
C GLU A 29 56.87 -16.43 -7.35
N SER A 30 56.74 -17.70 -6.98
CA SER A 30 57.89 -18.55 -6.62
C SER A 30 58.68 -19.05 -7.83
N LYS A 31 58.02 -19.26 -8.97
CA LYS A 31 58.73 -19.58 -10.22
C LYS A 31 59.33 -18.32 -10.86
N TRP A 32 58.69 -17.16 -10.70
CA TRP A 32 59.08 -15.89 -11.32
C TRP A 32 58.90 -14.73 -10.31
N PRO A 33 59.84 -14.56 -9.36
CA PRO A 33 59.76 -13.50 -8.35
C PRO A 33 59.74 -12.12 -9.00
N GLY A 34 58.75 -11.30 -8.66
CA GLY A 34 58.56 -9.97 -9.23
C GLY A 34 57.77 -9.94 -10.54
N ILE A 35 57.01 -10.98 -10.92
CA ILE A 35 56.27 -11.01 -12.20
C ILE A 35 55.26 -9.87 -12.36
N LYS A 36 54.72 -9.33 -11.25
CA LYS A 36 53.85 -8.14 -11.25
C LYS A 36 54.62 -6.88 -11.62
N ASP A 37 55.81 -6.70 -11.06
CA ASP A 37 56.71 -5.58 -11.35
C ASP A 37 57.35 -5.74 -12.73
N LEU A 38 57.60 -6.97 -13.17
CA LEU A 38 58.14 -7.32 -14.48
C LEU A 38 57.11 -7.13 -15.61
N LEU A 39 55.83 -7.42 -15.36
CA LEU A 39 54.73 -7.11 -16.28
C LEU A 39 54.50 -5.61 -16.37
N ALA A 40 54.50 -4.89 -15.24
CA ALA A 40 54.41 -3.43 -15.23
C ALA A 40 55.61 -2.77 -15.93
N ALA A 41 56.84 -3.26 -15.69
CA ALA A 41 58.07 -2.75 -16.32
C ALA A 41 58.17 -3.11 -17.82
N HIS A 42 57.79 -4.33 -18.23
CA HIS A 42 57.80 -4.71 -19.66
C HIS A 42 56.67 -4.03 -20.45
N LEU A 43 55.48 -3.86 -19.87
CA LEU A 43 54.39 -3.11 -20.49
C LEU A 43 54.71 -1.61 -20.55
N ALA A 44 55.43 -1.05 -19.57
CA ALA A 44 55.94 0.32 -19.64
C ALA A 44 57.07 0.48 -20.68
N ALA A 45 57.96 -0.48 -20.82
CA ALA A 45 59.05 -0.47 -21.81
C ALA A 45 58.56 -0.68 -23.26
N ALA A 46 57.44 -1.39 -23.46
CA ALA A 46 56.84 -1.63 -24.78
C ALA A 46 56.05 -0.43 -25.34
N VAL A 47 55.84 0.62 -24.54
CA VAL A 47 55.11 1.84 -24.93
C VAL A 47 56.01 2.86 -25.64
N GLU A 48 57.33 2.69 -25.62
CA GLU A 48 58.24 3.43 -26.50
C GLU A 48 58.61 2.60 -27.75
N PRO A 49 58.30 3.05 -28.99
CA PRO A 49 58.43 2.23 -30.21
C PRO A 49 59.87 1.88 -30.63
N ALA A 50 60.88 2.23 -29.86
CA ALA A 50 62.27 2.07 -30.27
C ALA A 50 63.14 1.62 -29.11
N ARG A 51 63.39 0.30 -28.97
CA ARG A 51 64.75 -0.25 -28.72
C ARG A 51 64.90 -1.77 -28.57
N ASP A 52 63.86 -2.60 -28.44
CA ASP A 52 64.08 -4.06 -28.33
C ASP A 52 62.98 -4.95 -28.97
N PRO A 53 63.24 -5.53 -30.16
CA PRO A 53 62.33 -6.48 -30.82
C PRO A 53 61.98 -7.72 -29.97
N ALA A 54 62.88 -8.17 -29.09
CA ALA A 54 62.65 -9.33 -28.23
C ALA A 54 61.63 -9.04 -27.13
N ALA A 55 61.63 -7.81 -26.58
CA ALA A 55 60.65 -7.36 -25.60
C ALA A 55 59.24 -7.26 -26.19
N CYS A 56 59.11 -6.84 -27.45
CA CYS A 56 57.84 -6.78 -28.17
C CYS A 56 57.23 -8.17 -28.40
N ALA A 57 58.05 -9.15 -28.83
CA ALA A 57 57.62 -10.54 -29.01
C ALA A 57 57.13 -11.18 -27.68
N LYS A 58 57.81 -10.88 -26.57
CA LYS A 58 57.44 -11.36 -25.23
C LYS A 58 56.12 -10.74 -24.75
N CYS A 59 55.87 -9.46 -25.02
CA CYS A 59 54.60 -8.82 -24.72
C CYS A 59 53.43 -9.44 -25.49
N VAL A 60 53.62 -9.71 -26.79
CA VAL A 60 52.61 -10.40 -27.61
C VAL A 60 52.30 -11.79 -27.04
N GLN A 61 53.32 -12.57 -26.66
CA GLN A 61 53.11 -13.90 -26.05
C GLN A 61 52.33 -13.84 -24.73
N ILE A 62 52.61 -12.85 -23.88
CA ILE A 62 51.90 -12.65 -22.62
C ILE A 62 50.42 -12.31 -22.87
N VAL A 63 50.15 -11.37 -23.78
CA VAL A 63 48.80 -10.94 -24.14
C VAL A 63 48.00 -12.09 -24.77
N GLN A 64 48.62 -12.88 -25.66
CA GLN A 64 48.03 -14.10 -26.22
C GLN A 64 47.75 -15.15 -25.14
N GLY A 65 48.67 -15.35 -24.20
CA GLY A 65 48.49 -16.28 -23.07
C GLY A 65 47.33 -15.89 -22.16
N LEU A 66 47.18 -14.59 -21.87
CA LEU A 66 46.03 -14.05 -21.14
C LEU A 66 44.73 -14.24 -21.93
N GLY A 67 44.73 -13.92 -23.23
CA GLY A 67 43.56 -14.02 -24.10
C GLY A 67 43.08 -15.46 -24.30
N SER A 68 43.98 -16.43 -24.23
CA SER A 68 43.68 -17.86 -24.37
C SER A 68 43.24 -18.52 -23.06
N SER A 69 43.39 -17.83 -21.92
CA SER A 69 43.00 -18.37 -20.62
C SER A 69 41.47 -18.46 -20.50
N PRO A 70 40.90 -19.62 -20.07
CA PRO A 70 39.45 -19.80 -19.97
C PRO A 70 38.73 -18.75 -19.12
N GLY A 71 39.42 -18.17 -18.14
CA GLY A 71 38.88 -17.10 -17.29
C GLY A 71 38.70 -15.76 -18.02
N PHE A 72 39.47 -15.51 -19.07
CA PHE A 72 39.53 -14.23 -19.79
C PHE A 72 38.81 -14.30 -21.14
N ALA A 73 38.88 -15.45 -21.82
CA ALA A 73 38.17 -15.77 -23.05
C ALA A 73 36.67 -16.03 -22.84
N SER A 74 36.27 -16.53 -21.67
CA SER A 74 34.85 -16.85 -21.40
C SER A 74 34.00 -15.57 -21.35
N PRO A 75 32.82 -15.54 -22.01
CA PRO A 75 31.89 -14.42 -21.90
C PRO A 75 31.37 -14.25 -20.46
N CYS A 76 31.29 -15.33 -19.68
CA CYS A 76 30.77 -15.35 -18.31
C CYS A 76 31.69 -16.19 -17.39
N PRO A 77 32.85 -15.68 -16.95
CA PRO A 77 33.70 -16.40 -16.02
C PRO A 77 33.10 -16.41 -14.61
N ALA A 78 33.62 -17.25 -13.72
CA ALA A 78 33.21 -17.28 -12.32
C ALA A 78 33.42 -15.92 -11.64
N LYS A 79 32.59 -15.58 -10.64
CA LYS A 79 32.58 -14.24 -10.02
C LYS A 79 33.95 -13.79 -9.47
N GLY A 80 34.77 -14.71 -8.91
CA GLY A 80 36.12 -14.36 -8.44
C GLY A 80 37.10 -14.01 -9.57
N ILE A 81 36.88 -14.54 -10.77
CA ILE A 81 37.68 -14.26 -11.96
C ILE A 81 37.28 -12.92 -12.59
N TRP A 82 36.04 -12.45 -12.39
CA TRP A 82 35.58 -11.16 -12.90
C TRP A 82 36.42 -10.00 -12.42
N GLU A 83 36.75 -9.95 -11.13
CA GLU A 83 37.48 -8.83 -10.54
C GLU A 83 38.92 -8.77 -11.06
N VAL A 84 39.57 -9.94 -11.18
CA VAL A 84 40.91 -10.06 -11.76
C VAL A 84 40.88 -9.68 -13.25
N ARG A 85 39.88 -10.15 -13.99
CA ARG A 85 39.70 -9.84 -15.41
C ARG A 85 39.45 -8.36 -15.65
N ASP A 86 38.60 -7.73 -14.84
CA ASP A 86 38.32 -6.30 -14.94
C ASP A 86 39.58 -5.46 -14.64
N HIS A 87 40.42 -5.91 -13.70
CA HIS A 87 41.68 -5.23 -13.39
C HIS A 87 42.71 -5.36 -14.52
N VAL A 88 42.88 -6.56 -15.08
CA VAL A 88 43.74 -6.79 -16.26
C VAL A 88 43.22 -6.06 -17.48
N ASP A 89 41.89 -6.06 -17.71
CA ASP A 89 41.25 -5.26 -18.75
C ASP A 89 41.63 -3.78 -18.57
N SER A 90 41.54 -3.24 -17.36
CA SER A 90 41.90 -1.84 -17.08
C SER A 90 43.39 -1.53 -17.31
N LEU A 91 44.29 -2.45 -16.92
CA LEU A 91 45.73 -2.29 -17.18
C LEU A 91 46.03 -2.33 -18.68
N LEU A 92 45.43 -3.28 -19.40
CA LEU A 92 45.57 -3.38 -20.85
C LEU A 92 44.94 -2.17 -21.56
N GLY A 93 43.83 -1.63 -21.08
CA GLY A 93 43.21 -0.41 -21.61
C GLY A 93 44.00 0.87 -21.32
N ALA A 94 44.82 0.89 -20.25
CA ALA A 94 45.74 1.98 -19.98
C ALA A 94 47.00 1.93 -20.86
N VAL A 95 47.50 0.71 -21.13
CA VAL A 95 48.70 0.48 -21.95
C VAL A 95 48.39 0.57 -23.44
N PHE A 96 47.36 -0.15 -23.90
CA PHE A 96 46.91 -0.16 -25.27
C PHE A 96 45.81 0.89 -25.42
N ARG A 97 46.04 1.94 -26.21
CA ARG A 97 45.03 2.98 -26.45
C ARG A 97 44.00 2.57 -27.51
N ASP A 98 44.29 1.52 -28.29
CA ASP A 98 43.44 1.01 -29.35
C ASP A 98 43.06 -0.46 -29.11
N LYS A 99 41.75 -0.71 -29.12
CA LYS A 99 41.14 -2.03 -28.99
C LYS A 99 41.60 -2.98 -30.10
N THR A 100 41.74 -2.48 -31.33
CA THR A 100 42.07 -3.30 -32.49
C THR A 100 43.48 -3.88 -32.40
N VAL A 101 44.42 -3.12 -31.83
CA VAL A 101 45.79 -3.56 -31.56
C VAL A 101 45.78 -4.68 -30.52
N LEU A 102 45.07 -4.50 -29.40
CA LEU A 102 44.98 -5.51 -28.35
C LEU A 102 44.32 -6.82 -28.83
N ASN A 103 43.24 -6.69 -29.61
CA ASN A 103 42.59 -7.84 -30.25
C ASN A 103 43.52 -8.53 -31.26
N GLY A 104 44.29 -7.75 -32.05
CA GLY A 104 45.30 -8.27 -32.99
C GLY A 104 46.44 -9.01 -32.30
N MET A 105 46.74 -8.66 -31.05
CA MET A 105 47.68 -9.37 -30.17
C MET A 105 47.05 -10.59 -29.47
N GLY A 106 45.84 -11.02 -29.83
CA GLY A 106 45.22 -12.25 -29.35
C GLY A 106 44.42 -12.14 -28.04
N TYR A 107 44.18 -10.92 -27.53
CA TYR A 107 43.30 -10.69 -26.38
C TYR A 107 41.95 -10.11 -26.86
N ASP A 108 40.98 -10.98 -27.16
CA ASP A 108 39.69 -10.55 -27.70
C ASP A 108 38.77 -9.95 -26.63
N ILE A 109 38.89 -8.63 -26.44
CA ILE A 109 38.05 -7.89 -25.52
C ILE A 109 36.80 -7.34 -26.22
N GLY A 110 35.63 -7.57 -25.64
CA GLY A 110 34.36 -7.04 -26.17
C GLY A 110 34.25 -5.52 -26.04
N ARG A 111 33.42 -4.87 -26.88
CA ARG A 111 33.21 -3.40 -26.86
C ARG A 111 32.82 -2.85 -25.49
N HIS A 112 31.99 -3.58 -24.74
CA HIS A 112 31.53 -3.15 -23.42
C HIS A 112 32.63 -3.26 -22.35
N ARG A 113 33.41 -4.34 -22.39
CA ARG A 113 34.57 -4.55 -21.50
C ARG A 113 35.66 -3.50 -21.78
N TRP A 114 35.95 -3.25 -23.05
CA TRP A 114 36.86 -2.18 -23.46
C TRP A 114 36.44 -0.79 -22.98
N ALA A 115 35.15 -0.45 -23.10
CA ALA A 115 34.64 0.84 -22.64
C ALA A 115 34.74 1.03 -21.11
N LYS A 116 34.85 -0.06 -20.35
CA LYS A 116 35.07 -0.05 -18.89
C LYS A 116 36.56 -0.02 -18.54
N ALA A 117 37.39 -0.64 -19.38
CA ALA A 117 38.84 -0.75 -19.25
C ALA A 117 39.58 0.57 -19.46
N VAL A 118 39.16 1.36 -20.45
CA VAL A 118 39.77 2.65 -20.75
C VAL A 118 39.21 3.69 -19.77
N VAL A 119 40.06 4.16 -18.86
CA VAL A 119 39.75 5.12 -17.77
C VAL A 119 39.02 6.36 -18.32
N PRO A 120 38.06 6.96 -17.57
CA PRO A 120 37.24 8.09 -18.04
C PRO A 120 38.02 9.35 -18.45
N GLU A 121 39.26 9.53 -18.01
CA GLU A 121 40.05 10.75 -18.30
C GLU A 121 40.34 10.94 -19.80
N LEU A 122 40.39 9.87 -20.59
CA LEU A 122 40.49 9.96 -22.06
C LEU A 122 39.14 10.14 -22.78
N GLN A 123 38.01 10.08 -22.06
CA GLN A 123 36.68 10.33 -22.63
C GLN A 123 36.31 11.81 -22.66
N GLU A 124 36.99 12.69 -21.92
CA GLU A 124 36.68 14.12 -21.92
C GLU A 124 37.25 14.87 -23.15
N GLU A 125 38.39 14.44 -23.69
CA GLU A 125 39.04 15.20 -24.77
C GLU A 125 38.65 14.75 -26.19
N SER A 126 38.06 13.57 -26.36
CA SER A 126 37.83 12.99 -27.71
C SER A 126 36.38 13.05 -28.22
N ARG A 127 35.46 13.74 -27.54
CA ARG A 127 34.05 13.85 -28.02
C ARG A 127 33.50 15.27 -27.93
N PRO A 128 33.77 16.13 -28.93
CA PRO A 128 32.93 17.29 -29.14
C PRO A 128 31.56 16.80 -29.66
N GLY A 129 30.48 17.00 -28.90
CA GLY A 129 29.15 17.16 -29.49
C GLY A 129 28.08 16.07 -29.34
N ILE A 130 28.06 15.21 -28.31
CA ILE A 130 26.85 14.40 -28.01
C ILE A 130 26.48 14.46 -26.52
N ARG A 131 26.17 15.67 -26.01
CA ARG A 131 25.30 15.83 -24.82
C ARG A 131 23.88 16.15 -25.28
N GLY A 132 23.23 15.13 -25.86
CA GLY A 132 21.81 15.15 -26.24
C GLY A 132 21.03 14.00 -25.62
N GLY A 133 21.42 13.54 -24.43
CA GLY A 133 20.66 12.53 -23.70
C GLY A 133 19.38 13.14 -23.15
N ARG A 134 18.23 12.60 -23.55
CA ARG A 134 16.91 12.98 -23.01
C ARG A 134 16.96 13.09 -21.47
N PRO A 135 16.46 14.17 -20.86
CA PRO A 135 16.45 14.33 -19.40
C PRO A 135 15.87 13.09 -18.74
N ASN A 136 16.55 12.61 -17.71
CA ASN A 136 16.16 11.39 -17.03
C ASN A 136 14.94 11.66 -16.14
N MET A 137 13.74 11.51 -16.71
CA MET A 137 12.46 11.77 -16.04
C MET A 137 12.28 11.03 -14.70
N ARG A 138 13.07 9.98 -14.41
CA ARG A 138 12.99 9.27 -13.13
C ARG A 138 13.54 10.06 -11.94
N ASP A 139 14.38 11.06 -12.22
CA ASP A 139 15.10 11.86 -11.22
C ASP A 139 14.62 13.33 -11.23
N ASP A 140 13.52 13.60 -11.94
CA ASP A 140 12.88 14.91 -12.02
C ASP A 140 12.09 15.19 -10.73
N PRO A 141 12.43 16.24 -9.95
CA PRO A 141 11.79 16.56 -8.69
C PRO A 141 10.29 16.85 -8.83
N ASN A 142 9.86 17.45 -9.94
CA ASN A 142 8.45 17.77 -10.17
C ASN A 142 7.63 16.51 -10.38
N LEU A 143 8.16 15.55 -11.14
CA LEU A 143 7.50 14.26 -11.36
C LEU A 143 7.52 13.39 -10.09
N ILE A 144 8.57 13.46 -9.28
CA ILE A 144 8.61 12.79 -7.98
C ILE A 144 7.53 13.34 -7.05
N GLN A 145 7.41 14.66 -6.96
CA GLN A 145 6.40 15.31 -6.12
C GLN A 145 4.98 15.03 -6.63
N LEU A 146 4.73 15.12 -7.94
CA LEU A 146 3.45 14.75 -8.55
C LEU A 146 3.04 13.31 -8.20
N VAL A 147 3.95 12.36 -8.37
CA VAL A 147 3.68 10.96 -8.03
C VAL A 147 3.41 10.81 -6.53
N LYS A 148 4.18 11.48 -5.68
CA LYS A 148 4.00 11.44 -4.23
C LYS A 148 2.60 11.95 -3.84
N ASP A 149 2.19 13.11 -4.35
CA ASP A 149 0.89 13.73 -4.03
C ASP A 149 -0.28 12.83 -4.44
N ARG A 150 -0.17 12.20 -5.61
CA ARG A 150 -1.19 11.28 -6.12
C ARG A 150 -1.20 9.96 -5.35
N LEU A 151 -0.04 9.37 -5.04
CA LEU A 151 0.02 8.16 -4.21
C LEU A 151 -0.51 8.43 -2.79
N ASP A 152 -0.29 9.61 -2.22
CA ASP A 152 -0.80 9.97 -0.90
C ASP A 152 -2.33 9.94 -0.80
N MET A 153 -3.04 10.17 -1.92
CA MET A 153 -4.49 10.00 -2.00
C MET A 153 -4.93 8.54 -1.87
N PHE A 154 -4.08 7.60 -2.27
CA PHE A 154 -4.34 6.16 -2.28
C PHE A 154 -3.50 5.40 -1.25
N THR A 155 -3.14 6.03 -0.13
CA THR A 155 -2.33 5.35 0.90
C THR A 155 -2.89 5.42 2.30
N GLN A 156 -2.45 4.43 3.07
CA GLN A 156 -2.59 4.35 4.52
C GLN A 156 -1.21 4.05 5.11
N THR A 157 -0.86 4.73 6.20
CA THR A 157 0.35 4.42 6.94
C THR A 157 0.21 3.03 7.57
N SER A 158 1.23 2.20 7.45
CA SER A 158 1.25 0.83 7.97
C SER A 158 2.21 0.72 9.15
N SER A 159 2.04 -0.30 10.00
CA SER A 159 3.04 -0.66 11.01
C SER A 159 4.31 -1.27 10.45
N ARG A 160 4.47 -1.34 9.13
CA ARG A 160 5.68 -1.87 8.51
C ARG A 160 6.69 -0.77 8.28
N LEU A 161 7.97 -1.08 8.49
CA LEU A 161 9.07 -0.20 8.11
C LEU A 161 9.81 -0.76 6.88
N CYS A 162 10.29 0.15 6.04
CA CYS A 162 11.15 -0.14 4.90
C CYS A 162 12.43 0.70 4.99
N VAL A 163 13.42 0.35 4.18
CA VAL A 163 14.69 1.08 4.12
C VAL A 163 14.71 1.92 2.85
N LYS A 164 15.04 3.20 2.99
CA LYS A 164 15.29 4.11 1.89
C LYS A 164 16.77 4.15 1.53
N GLY A 165 17.05 4.12 0.23
CA GLY A 165 18.40 4.27 -0.32
C GLY A 165 19.22 2.97 -0.45
N PRO A 166 20.43 3.06 -1.02
CA PRO A 166 21.38 1.95 -1.07
C PRO A 166 21.77 1.50 0.35
N ARG A 167 22.28 0.26 0.50
CA ARG A 167 22.61 -0.36 1.81
C ARG A 167 23.49 0.50 2.73
N SER A 168 24.18 1.51 2.22
CA SER A 168 25.05 2.40 2.99
C SER A 168 24.33 3.52 3.74
N SER A 169 23.12 3.93 3.34
CA SER A 169 22.44 5.12 3.90
C SER A 169 21.20 4.78 4.74
N HIS A 170 21.12 3.59 5.33
CA HIS A 170 19.95 2.95 5.98
C HIS A 170 19.00 3.88 6.78
N GLU A 171 18.20 4.69 6.07
CA GLU A 171 17.15 5.52 6.62
C GLU A 171 15.88 4.64 6.66
N TRP A 172 15.42 4.31 7.86
CA TRP A 172 14.17 3.57 8.03
C TRP A 172 13.00 4.51 7.84
N GLN A 173 12.05 4.12 6.99
CA GLN A 173 10.85 4.87 6.72
C GLN A 173 9.62 3.98 6.87
N VAL A 174 8.57 4.56 7.41
CA VAL A 174 7.28 3.87 7.56
C VAL A 174 6.68 3.61 6.19
N VAL A 175 6.24 2.37 6.00
CA VAL A 175 5.57 1.94 4.77
C VAL A 175 4.22 2.65 4.67
N ARG A 176 3.98 3.22 3.50
CA ARG A 176 2.67 3.69 3.06
C ARG A 176 2.06 2.61 2.19
N THR A 177 1.12 1.86 2.76
CA THR A 177 0.41 0.82 2.03
C THR A 177 -0.54 1.46 1.03
N LEU A 178 -0.42 1.06 -0.23
CA LEU A 178 -1.30 1.49 -1.30
C LEU A 178 -2.64 0.77 -1.20
N THR A 179 -3.72 1.56 -1.21
CA THR A 179 -5.11 1.10 -1.26
C THR A 179 -5.59 0.85 -2.69
N LYS A 180 -4.67 0.81 -3.66
CA LYS A 180 -4.89 0.42 -5.05
C LYS A 180 -3.56 -0.08 -5.61
N ASP A 181 -3.58 -0.98 -6.59
CA ASP A 181 -2.32 -1.36 -7.22
C ASP A 181 -1.75 -0.19 -8.03
N ALA A 182 -0.42 -0.10 -8.09
CA ALA A 182 0.25 1.02 -8.76
C ALA A 182 -0.08 1.13 -10.26
N ASN A 183 -0.54 0.05 -10.93
CA ASN A 183 -0.97 0.15 -12.32
C ASN A 183 -2.39 0.70 -12.43
N SER A 184 -3.29 0.32 -11.52
CA SER A 184 -4.61 0.95 -11.42
C SER A 184 -4.46 2.44 -11.18
N ILE A 185 -3.67 2.87 -10.17
CA ILE A 185 -3.40 4.30 -9.94
C ILE A 185 -2.82 4.98 -11.18
N TYR A 186 -1.90 4.33 -11.89
CA TYR A 186 -1.36 4.87 -13.14
C TYR A 186 -2.42 5.10 -14.21
N ASN A 187 -3.39 4.19 -14.35
CA ASN A 187 -4.44 4.29 -15.34
C ASN A 187 -5.56 5.25 -14.90
N ASP A 188 -5.82 5.31 -13.61
CA ASP A 188 -6.89 6.09 -13.00
C ASP A 188 -6.51 7.59 -12.85
N GLU A 189 -5.22 7.92 -12.74
CA GLU A 189 -4.73 9.29 -12.51
C GLU A 189 -4.21 9.95 -13.80
N PRO A 190 -4.98 10.86 -14.43
CA PRO A 190 -4.64 11.45 -15.74
C PRO A 190 -3.32 12.22 -15.74
N ASP A 191 -3.01 12.90 -14.64
CA ASP A 191 -1.78 13.69 -14.52
C ASP A 191 -0.54 12.80 -14.54
N ILE A 192 -0.58 11.65 -13.85
CA ILE A 192 0.51 10.67 -13.90
C ILE A 192 0.56 10.05 -15.28
N PHE A 193 -0.59 9.65 -15.83
CA PHE A 193 -0.67 8.95 -17.10
C PHE A 193 -0.15 9.79 -18.27
N SER A 194 -0.50 11.07 -18.31
CA SER A 194 -0.07 12.04 -19.33
C SER A 194 1.39 12.45 -19.16
N SER A 195 1.87 12.61 -17.92
CA SER A 195 3.21 13.11 -17.63
C SER A 195 4.29 12.04 -17.77
N MET A 196 3.99 10.75 -17.58
CA MET A 196 5.01 9.70 -17.62
C MET A 196 4.51 8.31 -18.05
N SER A 197 5.46 7.41 -18.34
CA SER A 197 5.14 6.00 -18.55
C SER A 197 5.02 5.25 -17.22
N ASN A 198 4.20 4.18 -17.16
CA ASN A 198 4.13 3.29 -16.00
C ASN A 198 5.52 2.77 -15.57
N ARG A 199 6.42 2.51 -16.54
CA ARG A 199 7.81 2.13 -16.24
C ARG A 199 8.59 3.22 -15.52
N THR A 200 8.34 4.49 -15.84
CA THR A 200 8.93 5.65 -15.15
C THR A 200 8.36 5.77 -13.75
N LEU A 201 7.02 5.69 -13.59
CA LEU A 201 6.35 5.64 -12.28
C LEU A 201 6.97 4.58 -11.36
N LYS A 202 7.06 3.32 -11.82
CA LYS A 202 7.67 2.22 -11.05
C LYS A 202 9.15 2.41 -10.74
N ARG A 203 9.88 3.22 -11.52
CA ARG A 203 11.28 3.57 -11.24
C ARG A 203 11.39 4.67 -10.19
N ILE A 204 10.54 5.70 -10.29
CA ILE A 204 10.40 6.75 -9.27
C ILE A 204 10.02 6.11 -7.94
N MET A 205 8.99 5.26 -7.92
CA MET A 205 8.57 4.54 -6.73
C MET A 205 9.69 3.70 -6.11
N ARG A 206 10.45 2.94 -6.90
CA ARG A 206 11.52 2.11 -6.34
C ARG A 206 12.70 2.92 -5.82
N LYS A 207 13.01 4.07 -6.42
CA LYS A 207 14.21 4.85 -6.11
C LYS A 207 13.96 5.92 -5.05
N HIS A 208 12.89 6.70 -5.21
CA HIS A 208 12.62 7.92 -4.45
C HIS A 208 11.45 7.78 -3.48
N LEU A 209 10.47 6.95 -3.83
CA LEU A 209 9.24 6.75 -3.07
C LEU A 209 9.11 5.28 -2.62
N CYS A 210 10.19 4.71 -2.10
CA CYS A 210 10.29 3.29 -1.79
C CYS A 210 9.36 2.84 -0.65
N GLN A 211 8.88 3.80 0.15
CA GLN A 211 7.91 3.60 1.22
C GLN A 211 6.52 3.23 0.72
N TYR A 212 6.18 3.53 -0.53
CA TYR A 212 4.88 3.17 -1.10
C TYR A 212 4.91 1.71 -1.55
N LYS A 213 4.19 0.84 -0.84
CA LYS A 213 4.16 -0.61 -1.09
C LYS A 213 2.72 -1.07 -1.38
N PRO A 214 2.52 -2.09 -2.22
CA PRO A 214 1.24 -2.77 -2.25
C PRO A 214 0.97 -3.37 -0.87
N ALA A 215 -0.31 -3.47 -0.53
CA ALA A 215 -0.71 -4.22 0.65
C ALA A 215 -0.25 -5.68 0.56
N TRP A 216 0.03 -6.26 1.72
CA TRP A 216 0.49 -7.64 1.82
C TRP A 216 -0.61 -8.54 2.37
N ASN A 217 -1.38 -8.03 3.33
CA ASN A 217 -2.47 -8.73 3.97
C ASN A 217 -3.80 -8.04 3.67
N GLU A 218 -4.90 -8.79 3.65
CA GLU A 218 -6.26 -8.22 3.57
C GLU A 218 -6.56 -7.32 4.78
N SER A 219 -5.92 -7.57 5.92
CA SER A 219 -6.02 -6.73 7.10
C SER A 219 -5.38 -5.34 6.93
N ASP A 220 -4.54 -5.12 5.92
CA ASP A 220 -3.99 -3.80 5.62
C ASP A 220 -5.02 -2.86 4.94
N TRP A 221 -6.19 -3.39 4.55
CA TRP A 221 -7.26 -2.65 3.88
C TRP A 221 -8.45 -2.43 4.80
N CYS A 222 -9.12 -1.28 4.63
CA CYS A 222 -10.52 -1.20 5.02
C CYS A 222 -11.29 -2.23 4.19
N GLN A 223 -11.92 -3.19 4.87
CA GLN A 223 -12.66 -4.28 4.22
C GLN A 223 -13.75 -3.73 3.30
N TYR A 224 -14.45 -2.67 3.71
CA TYR A 224 -15.50 -2.08 2.90
C TYR A 224 -14.96 -1.43 1.63
N CYS A 225 -13.85 -0.68 1.71
CA CYS A 225 -13.23 -0.14 0.50
C CYS A 225 -12.74 -1.25 -0.43
N PHE A 226 -12.13 -2.31 0.10
CA PHE A 226 -11.70 -3.46 -0.69
C PHE A 226 -12.87 -4.16 -1.38
N ASP A 227 -13.91 -4.50 -0.61
CA ASP A 227 -15.12 -5.16 -1.12
C ASP A 227 -15.83 -4.31 -2.17
N LEU A 228 -15.86 -2.98 -2.01
CA LEU A 228 -16.41 -2.08 -3.03
C LEU A 228 -15.73 -2.31 -4.38
N GLU A 229 -14.39 -2.29 -4.44
CA GLU A 229 -13.66 -2.40 -5.71
C GLU A 229 -13.64 -3.82 -6.27
N HIS A 230 -13.48 -4.83 -5.40
CA HIS A 230 -13.21 -6.20 -5.82
C HIS A 230 -14.42 -7.12 -5.83
N LYS A 231 -15.52 -6.75 -5.16
CA LYS A 231 -16.74 -7.57 -5.08
C LYS A 231 -17.95 -6.81 -5.60
N ILE A 232 -18.27 -5.65 -5.01
CA ILE A 232 -19.50 -4.93 -5.30
C ILE A 232 -19.49 -4.34 -6.71
N CYS A 233 -18.46 -3.59 -7.11
CA CYS A 233 -18.38 -3.01 -8.46
C CYS A 233 -18.41 -4.09 -9.58
N PRO A 234 -17.68 -5.21 -9.47
CA PRO A 234 -17.83 -6.34 -10.40
C PRO A 234 -19.24 -6.92 -10.44
N GLN A 235 -19.86 -7.18 -9.28
CA GLN A 235 -21.25 -7.67 -9.21
C GLN A 235 -22.25 -6.69 -9.85
N VAL A 236 -22.01 -5.38 -9.70
CA VAL A 236 -22.82 -4.34 -10.35
C VAL A 236 -22.67 -4.42 -11.87
N ALA A 237 -21.45 -4.57 -12.38
CA ALA A 237 -21.20 -4.69 -13.81
C ALA A 237 -21.83 -5.96 -14.40
N GLU A 238 -21.72 -7.10 -13.69
CA GLU A 238 -22.37 -8.36 -14.06
C GLU A 238 -23.89 -8.22 -14.07
N LEU A 239 -24.48 -7.61 -13.03
CA LEU A 239 -25.93 -7.37 -12.96
C LEU A 239 -26.40 -6.47 -14.11
N VAL A 240 -25.68 -5.39 -14.40
CA VAL A 240 -26.02 -4.50 -15.52
C VAL A 240 -25.99 -5.28 -16.84
N GLN A 241 -25.00 -6.13 -17.06
CA GLN A 241 -24.92 -6.95 -18.27
C GLN A 241 -26.02 -8.02 -18.36
N ASP A 242 -26.37 -8.66 -17.24
CA ASP A 242 -27.48 -9.62 -17.16
C ASP A 242 -28.82 -8.94 -17.49
N VAL A 243 -29.11 -7.82 -16.82
CA VAL A 243 -30.31 -7.00 -17.04
C VAL A 243 -30.42 -6.59 -18.51
N ARG A 244 -29.30 -6.17 -19.11
CA ARG A 244 -29.26 -5.81 -20.52
C ARG A 244 -29.61 -6.99 -21.41
N SER A 245 -29.01 -8.15 -21.16
CA SER A 245 -29.23 -9.35 -21.95
C SER A 245 -30.68 -9.83 -21.87
N ARG A 246 -31.27 -9.82 -20.66
CA ARG A 246 -32.65 -10.24 -20.41
C ARG A 246 -33.68 -9.36 -21.10
N LEU A 247 -33.55 -8.03 -21.00
CA LEU A 247 -34.51 -7.11 -21.63
C LEU A 247 -34.29 -6.99 -23.15
N ALA A 248 -33.04 -7.07 -23.62
CA ALA A 248 -32.74 -7.10 -25.06
C ALA A 248 -33.26 -8.37 -25.76
N ALA A 249 -33.43 -9.47 -25.04
CA ALA A 249 -34.04 -10.69 -25.57
C ALA A 249 -35.51 -10.49 -25.98
N PHE A 250 -36.23 -9.58 -25.32
CA PHE A 250 -37.60 -9.18 -25.70
C PHE A 250 -37.60 -8.06 -26.75
N LEU A 251 -36.72 -7.06 -26.58
CA LEU A 251 -36.66 -5.89 -27.44
C LEU A 251 -35.18 -5.52 -27.70
N PRO A 252 -34.58 -5.90 -28.84
CA PRO A 252 -33.16 -5.68 -29.08
C PRO A 252 -32.70 -4.21 -28.96
N SER A 253 -33.57 -3.26 -29.29
CA SER A 253 -33.32 -1.81 -29.21
C SER A 253 -33.63 -1.20 -27.83
N TYR A 254 -33.97 -2.01 -26.81
CA TYR A 254 -34.42 -1.54 -25.50
C TYR A 254 -33.49 -0.48 -24.87
N PHE A 255 -32.18 -0.61 -25.04
CA PHE A 255 -31.20 0.27 -24.40
C PHE A 255 -30.58 1.34 -25.30
N GLU A 256 -30.89 1.41 -26.60
CA GLU A 256 -30.19 2.32 -27.53
C GLU A 256 -30.22 3.79 -27.07
N ALA A 257 -31.40 4.26 -26.67
CA ALA A 257 -31.56 5.62 -26.16
C ALA A 257 -30.83 5.82 -24.82
N PHE A 258 -30.92 4.83 -23.92
CA PHE A 258 -30.24 4.89 -22.63
C PHE A 258 -28.72 4.86 -22.77
N ASP A 259 -28.18 4.11 -23.72
CA ASP A 259 -26.73 4.02 -23.95
C ASP A 259 -26.16 5.31 -24.48
N THR A 260 -26.88 5.96 -25.40
CA THR A 260 -26.54 7.28 -25.90
C THR A 260 -26.50 8.30 -24.75
N TYR A 261 -27.49 8.24 -23.86
CA TYR A 261 -27.51 9.04 -22.64
C TYR A 261 -26.35 8.70 -21.70
N ALA A 262 -26.14 7.42 -21.41
CA ALA A 262 -25.13 6.94 -20.48
C ALA A 262 -23.72 7.31 -20.91
N GLN A 263 -23.45 7.28 -22.21
CA GLN A 263 -22.20 7.72 -22.80
C GLN A 263 -22.03 9.25 -22.69
N ARG A 264 -23.07 10.02 -23.03
CA ARG A 264 -23.04 11.49 -22.95
C ARG A 264 -22.81 12.01 -21.52
N GLU A 265 -23.47 11.39 -20.54
CA GLU A 265 -23.36 11.79 -19.13
C GLU A 265 -22.19 11.10 -18.39
N GLY A 266 -21.40 10.26 -19.07
CA GLY A 266 -20.27 9.56 -18.45
C GLY A 266 -20.68 8.59 -17.33
N LEU A 267 -21.86 7.97 -17.40
CA LEU A 267 -22.40 7.13 -16.32
C LEU A 267 -21.50 5.91 -16.01
N GLN A 268 -20.72 5.44 -16.98
CA GLN A 268 -19.80 4.31 -16.77
C GLN A 268 -18.75 4.59 -15.69
N GLU A 269 -18.43 5.86 -15.42
CA GLU A 269 -17.48 6.28 -14.39
C GLU A 269 -18.15 6.52 -13.02
N SER A 270 -19.48 6.37 -12.94
CA SER A 270 -20.26 6.63 -11.73
C SER A 270 -21.26 5.48 -11.52
N PRO A 271 -20.81 4.30 -11.05
CA PRO A 271 -21.64 3.10 -11.01
C PRO A 271 -22.91 3.27 -10.16
N GLY A 272 -22.86 4.09 -9.10
CA GLY A 272 -24.04 4.44 -8.30
C GLY A 272 -25.07 5.24 -9.10
N LEU A 273 -24.62 6.29 -9.80
CA LEU A 273 -25.47 7.09 -10.68
C LEU A 273 -26.00 6.27 -11.85
N HIS A 274 -25.17 5.42 -12.45
CA HIS A 274 -25.56 4.51 -13.53
C HIS A 274 -26.72 3.61 -13.10
N LEU A 275 -26.58 2.90 -11.98
CA LEU A 275 -27.66 2.04 -11.46
C LEU A 275 -28.93 2.83 -11.15
N ARG A 276 -28.80 4.03 -10.57
CA ARG A 276 -29.94 4.91 -10.25
C ARG A 276 -30.69 5.33 -11.52
N MET A 277 -29.96 5.74 -12.55
CA MET A 277 -30.52 6.16 -13.84
C MET A 277 -31.09 4.98 -14.63
N LEU A 278 -30.40 3.83 -14.66
CA LEU A 278 -30.87 2.61 -15.31
C LEU A 278 -32.17 2.10 -14.67
N ARG A 279 -32.23 2.07 -13.34
CA ARG A 279 -33.45 1.71 -12.61
C ARG A 279 -34.59 2.68 -12.90
N HIS A 280 -34.31 3.99 -12.96
CA HIS A 280 -35.31 4.99 -13.34
C HIS A 280 -35.80 4.75 -14.76
N PHE A 281 -34.89 4.57 -15.72
CA PHE A 281 -35.19 4.28 -17.12
C PHE A 281 -36.14 3.09 -17.24
N ILE A 282 -35.81 1.94 -16.65
CA ILE A 282 -36.62 0.72 -16.66
C ILE A 282 -37.98 0.94 -15.98
N TYR A 283 -38.01 1.58 -14.80
CA TYR A 283 -39.25 1.82 -14.05
C TYR A 283 -40.28 2.65 -14.84
N PHE A 284 -39.79 3.67 -15.56
CA PHE A 284 -40.64 4.58 -16.31
C PHE A 284 -40.76 4.22 -17.79
N HIS A 285 -40.16 3.10 -18.23
CA HIS A 285 -40.12 2.70 -19.64
C HIS A 285 -41.52 2.48 -20.22
N GLU A 286 -42.49 2.02 -19.41
CA GLU A 286 -43.87 1.75 -19.86
C GLU A 286 -44.76 2.99 -20.02
N ARG A 287 -44.26 4.18 -19.68
CA ARG A 287 -45.06 5.40 -19.72
C ARG A 287 -45.09 6.01 -21.12
N GLN A 288 -46.21 6.65 -21.46
CA GLN A 288 -46.44 7.30 -22.76
C GLN A 288 -45.54 8.53 -23.03
N GLY A 289 -44.80 8.99 -22.02
CA GLY A 289 -43.85 10.07 -22.17
C GLY A 289 -42.97 10.22 -20.92
N PRO A 290 -41.99 11.12 -20.96
CA PRO A 290 -41.02 11.31 -19.88
C PRO A 290 -41.71 11.68 -18.56
N CYS A 291 -41.11 11.26 -17.45
CA CYS A 291 -41.63 11.59 -16.13
C CYS A 291 -41.54 13.11 -15.87
N ARG A 292 -42.32 13.63 -14.91
CA ARG A 292 -42.38 15.08 -14.60
C ARG A 292 -41.03 15.72 -14.29
N ALA A 293 -40.09 14.95 -13.73
CA ALA A 293 -38.74 15.43 -13.45
C ALA A 293 -37.92 15.67 -14.73
N HIS A 294 -38.11 14.83 -15.75
CA HIS A 294 -37.32 14.86 -16.97
C HIS A 294 -38.03 15.51 -18.17
N SER A 295 -39.34 15.76 -18.07
CA SER A 295 -40.11 16.42 -19.13
C SER A 295 -39.70 17.88 -19.38
N ARG A 296 -39.05 18.53 -18.40
CA ARG A 296 -38.58 19.93 -18.51
C ARG A 296 -37.08 20.08 -18.79
N GLN A 297 -36.30 19.03 -18.52
CA GLN A 297 -34.82 19.07 -18.60
C GLN A 297 -34.25 18.20 -19.72
N GLY A 298 -35.06 17.40 -20.41
CA GLY A 298 -34.73 16.77 -21.70
C GLY A 298 -33.55 15.78 -21.70
N SER A 299 -33.00 15.40 -20.55
CA SER A 299 -31.74 14.66 -20.50
C SER A 299 -31.92 13.14 -20.52
N LEU A 300 -32.77 12.57 -19.66
CA LEU A 300 -32.95 11.12 -19.52
C LEU A 300 -34.08 10.56 -20.41
N PRO A 301 -33.85 9.52 -21.24
CA PRO A 301 -34.82 8.96 -22.18
C PRO A 301 -35.84 8.02 -21.50
N CYS A 302 -36.58 8.53 -20.52
CA CYS A 302 -37.66 7.77 -19.86
C CYS A 302 -39.00 7.92 -20.60
N GLY A 303 -39.92 6.96 -20.42
CA GLY A 303 -41.25 7.00 -21.04
C GLY A 303 -41.26 6.58 -22.51
N MET A 304 -40.86 5.34 -22.77
CA MET A 304 -40.65 4.78 -24.11
C MET A 304 -41.78 3.82 -24.52
N ALA A 305 -43.02 4.07 -24.09
CA ALA A 305 -44.15 3.18 -24.38
C ALA A 305 -44.40 2.98 -25.89
N SER A 306 -44.02 3.96 -26.73
CA SER A 306 -44.11 3.85 -28.18
C SER A 306 -43.30 2.69 -28.74
N MET A 307 -42.22 2.26 -28.07
CA MET A 307 -41.43 1.10 -28.50
C MET A 307 -42.17 -0.23 -28.31
N ARG A 308 -43.27 -0.24 -27.54
CA ARG A 308 -44.04 -1.43 -27.18
C ARG A 308 -45.32 -1.59 -28.01
N ASN A 309 -45.61 -0.66 -28.90
CA ASN A 309 -46.83 -0.71 -29.70
C ASN A 309 -46.71 -1.72 -30.86
N ALA A 310 -47.82 -2.11 -31.47
CA ALA A 310 -47.77 -3.02 -32.62
C ALA A 310 -47.03 -2.40 -33.82
N GLN A 311 -47.05 -1.07 -33.93
CA GLN A 311 -46.44 -0.30 -35.02
C GLN A 311 -44.91 -0.30 -34.98
N SER A 312 -44.29 -0.52 -33.81
CA SER A 312 -42.84 -0.66 -33.64
C SER A 312 -42.31 -2.05 -34.01
N GLY A 313 -43.21 -2.99 -34.35
CA GLY A 313 -42.86 -4.38 -34.60
C GLY A 313 -42.74 -5.24 -33.33
N PHE A 314 -43.12 -4.72 -32.16
CA PHE A 314 -43.03 -5.47 -30.90
C PHE A 314 -44.16 -6.54 -30.78
N PRO A 315 -43.83 -7.81 -30.50
CA PRO A 315 -44.84 -8.87 -30.33
C PRO A 315 -45.72 -8.64 -29.09
N GLN A 316 -46.99 -8.28 -29.30
CA GLN A 316 -47.93 -7.95 -28.20
C GLN A 316 -48.13 -9.09 -27.18
N ARG A 317 -47.97 -10.35 -27.61
CA ARG A 317 -48.03 -11.53 -26.72
C ARG A 317 -46.94 -11.54 -25.64
N GLN A 318 -45.80 -10.89 -25.87
CA GLN A 318 -44.67 -10.82 -24.94
C GLN A 318 -44.76 -9.62 -23.99
N LEU A 319 -45.80 -8.79 -24.10
CA LEU A 319 -45.92 -7.56 -23.31
C LEU A 319 -46.00 -7.83 -21.80
N LEU A 320 -46.73 -8.88 -21.40
CA LEU A 320 -46.86 -9.28 -20.00
C LEU A 320 -45.52 -9.81 -19.47
N ASP A 321 -44.86 -10.70 -20.22
CA ASP A 321 -43.56 -11.28 -19.86
C ASP A 321 -42.48 -10.19 -19.70
N LEU A 322 -42.45 -9.22 -20.64
CA LEU A 322 -41.56 -8.07 -20.56
C LEU A 322 -41.83 -7.26 -19.28
N ARG A 323 -43.10 -7.00 -18.95
CA ARG A 323 -43.47 -6.24 -17.76
C ARG A 323 -43.08 -6.97 -16.47
N GLU A 324 -43.28 -8.28 -16.41
CA GLU A 324 -42.86 -9.10 -15.28
C GLU A 324 -41.33 -9.08 -15.12
N ALA A 325 -40.59 -9.22 -16.22
CA ALA A 325 -39.13 -9.09 -16.22
C ALA A 325 -38.68 -7.71 -15.72
N GLU A 326 -39.29 -6.62 -16.18
CA GLU A 326 -39.00 -5.24 -15.73
C GLU A 326 -39.23 -5.06 -14.23
N ILE A 327 -40.33 -5.59 -13.68
CA ILE A 327 -40.64 -5.51 -12.26
C ILE A 327 -39.59 -6.26 -11.43
N GLN A 328 -39.24 -7.47 -11.84
CA GLN A 328 -38.24 -8.29 -11.15
C GLN A 328 -36.86 -7.65 -11.18
N ILE A 329 -36.43 -7.17 -12.36
CA ILE A 329 -35.19 -6.43 -12.54
C ILE A 329 -35.18 -5.16 -11.69
N ASN A 330 -36.30 -4.43 -11.58
CA ASN A 330 -36.34 -3.23 -10.74
C ASN A 330 -36.06 -3.53 -9.27
N LYS A 331 -36.56 -4.67 -8.76
CA LYS A 331 -36.29 -5.11 -7.39
C LYS A 331 -34.80 -5.43 -7.20
N GLU A 332 -34.20 -6.15 -8.13
CA GLU A 332 -32.77 -6.49 -8.13
C GLU A 332 -31.89 -5.23 -8.17
N LEU A 333 -32.16 -4.32 -9.11
CA LEU A 333 -31.45 -3.04 -9.23
C LEU A 333 -31.63 -2.16 -7.99
N LYS A 334 -32.82 -2.16 -7.36
CA LYS A 334 -33.07 -1.42 -6.12
C LYS A 334 -32.22 -1.95 -4.96
N ALA A 335 -32.15 -3.27 -4.80
CA ALA A 335 -31.36 -3.91 -3.76
C ALA A 335 -29.85 -3.62 -3.97
N MET A 336 -29.36 -3.79 -5.21
CA MET A 336 -27.97 -3.53 -5.55
C MET A 336 -27.60 -2.04 -5.41
N SER A 337 -28.47 -1.12 -5.81
CA SER A 337 -28.26 0.33 -5.61
C SER A 337 -28.12 0.65 -4.11
N LYS A 338 -29.01 0.12 -3.26
CA LYS A 338 -28.92 0.35 -1.80
C LYS A 338 -27.60 -0.18 -1.23
N LEU A 339 -27.14 -1.34 -1.71
CA LEU A 339 -25.85 -1.89 -1.30
C LEU A 339 -24.70 -1.00 -1.77
N LEU A 340 -24.59 -0.72 -3.07
CA LEU A 340 -23.53 0.10 -3.66
C LEU A 340 -23.47 1.49 -3.04
N ASP A 341 -24.61 2.18 -2.92
CA ASP A 341 -24.67 3.53 -2.36
C ASP A 341 -24.15 3.54 -0.90
N SER A 342 -24.35 2.45 -0.13
CA SER A 342 -23.84 2.36 1.25
C SER A 342 -22.31 2.25 1.33
N TYR A 343 -21.69 1.57 0.35
CA TYR A 343 -20.24 1.47 0.23
C TYR A 343 -19.63 2.78 -0.30
N LEU A 344 -20.25 3.41 -1.29
CA LEU A 344 -19.84 4.73 -1.80
C LEU A 344 -19.94 5.79 -0.70
N PHE A 345 -21.00 5.75 0.11
CA PHE A 345 -21.19 6.62 1.24
C PHE A 345 -20.09 6.42 2.31
N HIS A 346 -19.69 5.19 2.61
CA HIS A 346 -18.56 4.93 3.51
C HIS A 346 -17.27 5.63 3.02
N ARG A 347 -16.97 5.51 1.72
CA ARG A 347 -15.81 6.17 1.10
C ARG A 347 -15.93 7.70 1.16
N ALA A 348 -17.12 8.25 0.94
CA ALA A 348 -17.41 9.68 1.07
C ALA A 348 -17.14 10.20 2.48
N VAL A 349 -17.65 9.48 3.48
CA VAL A 349 -17.49 9.80 4.89
C VAL A 349 -16.03 9.77 5.29
N ASN A 350 -15.27 8.78 4.79
CA ASN A 350 -13.82 8.74 5.00
C ASN A 350 -13.09 9.95 4.39
N ALA A 351 -13.37 10.26 3.12
CA ALA A 351 -12.77 11.41 2.44
C ALA A 351 -13.07 12.74 3.17
N HIS A 352 -14.24 12.81 3.82
CA HIS A 352 -14.65 13.95 4.65
C HIS A 352 -13.95 13.97 6.02
N GLN A 353 -13.93 12.86 6.76
CA GLN A 353 -13.40 12.81 8.14
C GLN A 353 -11.88 12.82 8.23
N LYS A 354 -11.19 12.10 7.33
CA LYS A 354 -9.74 11.91 7.39
C LYS A 354 -8.93 13.22 7.47
N PRO A 355 -9.13 14.22 6.59
CA PRO A 355 -8.36 15.46 6.65
C PRO A 355 -8.64 16.26 7.93
N LEU A 356 -9.89 16.26 8.41
CA LEU A 356 -10.28 17.00 9.61
C LEU A 356 -9.58 16.47 10.86
N LEU A 357 -9.61 15.15 11.04
CA LEU A 357 -8.99 14.51 12.18
C LEU A 357 -7.46 14.66 12.13
N LYS A 358 -6.87 14.59 10.94
CA LYS A 358 -5.45 14.89 10.75
C LYS A 358 -5.13 16.33 11.19
N THR A 359 -5.94 17.31 10.83
CA THR A 359 -5.76 18.69 11.29
C THR A 359 -5.87 18.83 12.81
N ILE A 360 -6.86 18.18 13.43
CA ILE A 360 -7.05 18.22 14.90
C ILE A 360 -5.87 17.55 15.62
N LEU A 361 -5.27 16.51 15.02
CA LEU A 361 -4.13 15.80 15.61
C LEU A 361 -2.83 16.60 15.42
N ASP A 362 -2.57 17.10 14.21
CA ASP A 362 -1.33 17.81 13.89
C ASP A 362 -1.28 19.21 14.51
N ASN A 363 -2.42 19.89 14.58
CA ASN A 363 -2.54 21.28 15.02
C ASN A 363 -3.80 21.47 15.90
N PRO A 364 -3.82 20.92 17.13
CA PRO A 364 -5.00 20.96 18.00
C PRO A 364 -5.43 22.37 18.43
N GLY A 365 -4.52 23.34 18.40
CA GLY A 365 -4.74 24.69 18.93
C GLY A 365 -4.19 24.88 20.35
N HIS A 366 -4.10 26.14 20.79
CA HIS A 366 -3.52 26.48 22.09
C HIS A 366 -4.41 26.00 23.25
N GLY A 367 -3.82 25.25 24.19
CA GLY A 367 -4.53 24.65 25.33
C GLY A 367 -5.39 23.45 24.96
N VAL A 368 -5.34 22.97 23.71
CA VAL A 368 -6.09 21.78 23.27
C VAL A 368 -5.17 20.57 23.27
N LEU A 369 -5.66 19.47 23.82
CA LEU A 369 -4.99 18.17 23.83
C LEU A 369 -5.68 17.24 22.83
N SER A 370 -4.93 16.61 21.94
CA SER A 370 -5.44 15.62 21.00
C SER A 370 -4.74 14.28 21.21
N MET A 371 -5.51 13.20 21.33
CA MET A 371 -4.98 11.85 21.50
C MET A 371 -5.49 10.94 20.39
N LEU A 372 -4.59 10.28 19.67
CA LEU A 372 -4.92 9.14 18.81
C LEU A 372 -4.48 7.87 19.51
N CYS A 373 -5.38 6.89 19.68
CA CYS A 373 -5.02 5.64 20.35
C CYS A 373 -5.66 4.38 19.76
N ASP A 374 -4.91 3.27 19.83
CA ASP A 374 -5.31 1.96 19.30
C ASP A 374 -4.62 0.80 20.02
N PHE A 375 -5.10 -0.42 19.83
CA PHE A 375 -4.41 -1.65 20.25
C PHE A 375 -3.60 -2.26 19.11
N LYS A 376 -2.43 -2.79 19.45
CA LYS A 376 -1.68 -3.69 18.57
C LYS A 376 -2.09 -5.14 18.83
N GLU A 377 -1.83 -6.00 17.86
CA GLU A 377 -1.82 -7.44 18.05
C GLU A 377 -0.91 -7.85 19.22
N LEU A 378 -1.26 -8.96 19.86
CA LEU A 378 -0.55 -9.44 21.05
C LEU A 378 0.93 -9.70 20.73
N ILE A 379 1.78 -9.25 21.63
CA ILE A 379 3.22 -9.50 21.62
C ILE A 379 3.49 -10.76 22.43
N THR A 380 4.49 -11.55 22.04
CA THR A 380 4.86 -12.76 22.76
C THR A 380 6.28 -12.68 23.32
N LEU A 381 6.44 -13.00 24.60
CA LEU A 381 7.71 -13.25 25.26
C LEU A 381 7.93 -14.76 25.48
N PRO A 382 9.20 -15.23 25.52
CA PRO A 382 10.42 -14.45 25.36
C PRO A 382 10.72 -14.07 23.91
N ILE A 383 11.37 -12.92 23.69
CA ILE A 383 11.97 -12.56 22.40
C ILE A 383 13.41 -13.06 22.42
N MET A 384 13.71 -14.03 21.57
CA MET A 384 15.03 -14.64 21.44
C MET A 384 15.49 -14.63 19.98
N GLY A 385 16.80 -14.50 19.76
CA GLY A 385 17.38 -14.58 18.41
C GLY A 385 17.42 -15.98 17.82
N LYS A 386 17.53 -17.00 18.68
CA LYS A 386 17.35 -18.42 18.36
C LYS A 386 16.51 -19.05 19.47
N THR A 387 15.47 -19.79 19.11
CA THR A 387 14.67 -20.55 20.08
C THR A 387 15.39 -21.87 20.36
N PRO A 388 15.96 -22.09 21.56
CA PRO A 388 16.49 -23.41 21.92
C PRO A 388 15.35 -24.44 21.98
N GLY A 389 15.67 -25.73 21.84
CA GLY A 389 14.67 -26.81 21.89
C GLY A 389 13.81 -26.75 23.16
N GLU A 390 14.42 -26.43 24.29
CA GLU A 390 13.70 -26.22 25.57
C GLU A 390 12.68 -25.07 25.52
N ALA A 391 12.98 -23.97 24.82
CA ALA A 391 12.04 -22.86 24.63
C ALA A 391 10.97 -23.14 23.55
N PHE A 392 11.19 -24.16 22.71
CA PHE A 392 10.17 -24.67 21.79
C PHE A 392 9.13 -25.51 22.53
N PHE A 393 9.57 -26.32 23.51
CA PHE A 393 8.69 -27.14 24.36
C PHE A 393 8.18 -26.43 25.62
N ALA A 394 8.78 -25.29 25.99
CA ALA A 394 8.22 -24.40 27.00
C ALA A 394 6.89 -23.85 26.48
N THR A 395 5.80 -24.50 26.91
CA THR A 395 4.39 -24.08 26.76
C THR A 395 4.10 -22.70 27.37
N ALA A 396 5.10 -22.06 27.98
CA ALA A 396 5.01 -20.81 28.69
C ALA A 396 5.43 -19.58 27.84
N ARG A 397 4.81 -19.37 26.67
CA ARG A 397 4.89 -18.09 25.93
C ARG A 397 3.95 -17.03 26.51
N MET A 398 4.48 -16.07 27.27
CA MET A 398 3.67 -14.99 27.84
C MET A 398 3.22 -14.05 26.73
N GLU A 399 1.92 -13.97 26.52
CA GLU A 399 1.32 -12.96 25.68
C GLU A 399 1.19 -11.64 26.43
N LEU A 400 1.35 -10.54 25.71
CA LEU A 400 1.25 -9.18 26.21
C LEU A 400 0.35 -8.38 25.29
N SER A 401 -0.53 -7.56 25.87
CA SER A 401 -1.21 -6.53 25.10
C SER A 401 -0.31 -5.31 24.96
N CYS A 402 -0.46 -4.63 23.83
CA CYS A 402 0.22 -3.38 23.56
C CYS A 402 -0.81 -2.34 23.12
N PHE A 403 -0.83 -1.22 23.84
CA PHE A 403 -1.68 -0.08 23.54
C PHE A 403 -0.80 1.10 23.13
N GLY A 404 -1.07 1.66 21.95
CA GLY A 404 -0.35 2.79 21.39
C GLY A 404 -1.16 4.06 21.55
N CYS A 405 -0.52 5.15 21.95
CA CYS A 405 -1.12 6.46 22.02
C CYS A 405 -0.18 7.52 21.45
N VAL A 406 -0.69 8.35 20.54
CA VAL A 406 -0.03 9.58 20.08
C VAL A 406 -0.76 10.75 20.72
N LEU A 407 -0.11 11.41 21.67
CA LEU A 407 -0.64 12.54 22.40
C LEU A 407 0.00 13.82 21.85
N THR A 408 -0.83 14.73 21.36
CA THR A 408 -0.41 16.04 20.85
C THR A 408 -0.94 17.14 21.75
N GLU A 409 -0.04 17.99 22.23
CA GLU A 409 -0.37 19.09 23.14
C GLU A 409 0.39 20.37 22.80
N SER A 410 0.04 21.47 23.45
CA SER A 410 0.77 22.74 23.31
C SER A 410 2.18 22.63 23.88
N ALA A 411 3.20 23.00 23.09
CA ALA A 411 4.58 23.09 23.55
C ALA A 411 4.73 24.17 24.64
N ALA A 412 5.80 24.09 25.45
CA ALA A 412 6.01 24.99 26.60
C ALA A 412 6.09 26.50 26.24
N GLY A 413 6.49 26.84 25.01
CA GLY A 413 6.51 28.22 24.49
C GLY A 413 5.32 28.58 23.58
N SER A 414 4.33 27.70 23.47
CA SER A 414 3.16 27.91 22.62
C SER A 414 2.30 29.06 23.13
N THR A 415 1.92 29.99 22.27
CA THR A 415 0.99 31.08 22.59
C THR A 415 -0.29 30.94 21.79
N GLN A 416 -1.31 31.72 22.14
CA GLN A 416 -2.56 31.73 21.38
C GLN A 416 -2.38 32.27 19.95
N GLU A 417 -1.46 33.22 19.76
CA GLU A 417 -1.16 33.82 18.44
C GLU A 417 -0.22 32.94 17.61
N CYS A 418 0.69 32.22 18.26
CA CYS A 418 1.62 31.30 17.62
C CYS A 418 1.52 29.91 18.28
N PRO A 419 0.46 29.14 17.98
CA PRO A 419 0.26 27.83 18.58
C PRO A 419 1.34 26.87 18.05
N GLN A 420 2.16 26.38 18.96
CA GLN A 420 3.14 25.33 18.70
C GLN A 420 2.67 24.03 19.35
N ALA A 421 2.66 22.95 18.57
CA ALA A 421 2.29 21.63 19.03
C ALA A 421 3.53 20.76 19.24
N GLN A 422 3.50 19.91 20.26
CA GLN A 422 4.47 18.84 20.48
C GLN A 422 3.74 17.50 20.53
N LYS A 423 4.37 16.47 19.96
CA LYS A 423 3.85 15.10 19.96
C LYS A 423 4.65 14.23 20.94
N LEU A 424 3.92 13.47 21.74
CA LEU A 424 4.42 12.44 22.64
C LEU A 424 3.89 11.09 22.16
N TYR A 425 4.79 10.16 21.87
CA TYR A 425 4.44 8.81 21.42
C TYR A 425 4.56 7.86 22.61
N ILE A 426 3.47 7.21 23.00
CA ILE A 426 3.38 6.38 24.20
C ILE A 426 3.06 4.95 23.80
N ILE A 427 3.86 4.00 24.29
CA ILE A 427 3.59 2.56 24.18
C ILE A 427 3.33 2.05 25.59
N LEU A 428 2.16 1.45 25.80
CA LEU A 428 1.79 0.80 27.06
C LEU A 428 1.80 -0.71 26.86
N ILE A 429 2.66 -1.41 27.59
CA ILE A 429 2.80 -2.87 27.58
C ILE A 429 2.11 -3.43 28.81
N SER A 430 1.29 -4.46 28.64
CA SER A 430 0.57 -5.05 29.77
C SER A 430 0.39 -6.56 29.66
N ASP A 431 0.32 -7.22 30.82
CA ASP A 431 -0.05 -8.63 30.98
C ASP A 431 -1.57 -8.88 30.88
N THR A 432 -2.38 -7.80 30.82
CA THR A 432 -3.82 -7.86 30.63
C THR A 432 -4.14 -7.96 29.15
N LEU A 433 -4.68 -9.10 28.70
CA LEU A 433 -4.90 -9.37 27.28
C LEU A 433 -6.23 -8.84 26.72
N ASP A 434 -7.08 -8.30 27.58
CA ASP A 434 -8.41 -7.88 27.18
C ASP A 434 -8.41 -6.60 26.36
N HIS A 435 -8.75 -6.72 25.09
CA HIS A 435 -9.07 -5.59 24.23
C HIS A 435 -10.55 -5.24 24.47
N THR A 436 -10.87 -4.56 25.58
CA THR A 436 -12.25 -4.14 25.92
C THR A 436 -12.36 -2.62 26.03
N CYS A 437 -13.58 -2.07 25.97
CA CYS A 437 -13.83 -0.63 26.20
C CYS A 437 -13.26 -0.16 27.54
N THR A 438 -13.60 -0.86 28.63
CA THR A 438 -13.10 -0.53 29.97
C THR A 438 -11.58 -0.53 30.02
N ARG A 439 -10.91 -1.49 29.36
CA ARG A 439 -9.45 -1.51 29.30
C ARG A 439 -8.89 -0.34 28.50
N ALA A 440 -9.46 -0.03 27.33
CA ALA A 440 -9.06 1.12 26.53
C ALA A 440 -9.16 2.44 27.33
N ASN A 441 -10.26 2.63 28.06
CA ASN A 441 -10.48 3.79 28.92
C ASN A 441 -9.40 3.93 29.99
N HIS A 442 -9.02 2.83 30.63
CA HIS A 442 -7.93 2.81 31.60
C HIS A 442 -6.59 3.19 30.97
N CYS A 443 -6.26 2.62 29.81
CA CYS A 443 -5.04 2.98 29.10
C CYS A 443 -5.03 4.47 28.72
N ILE A 444 -6.18 5.04 28.35
CA ILE A 444 -6.34 6.48 28.08
C ILE A 444 -6.05 7.30 29.34
N ASP A 445 -6.60 6.92 30.50
CA ASP A 445 -6.31 7.58 31.78
C ASP A 445 -4.80 7.57 32.10
N ILE A 446 -4.11 6.44 31.88
CA ILE A 446 -2.65 6.33 32.06
C ILE A 446 -1.90 7.29 31.12
N CYS A 447 -2.31 7.33 29.85
CA CYS A 447 -1.68 8.19 28.85
C CYS A 447 -1.92 9.68 29.16
N LEU A 448 -3.11 10.06 29.63
CA LEU A 448 -3.43 11.43 30.06
C LEU A 448 -2.55 11.91 31.22
N ARG A 449 -2.14 11.01 32.12
CA ARG A 449 -1.21 11.34 33.21
C ARG A 449 0.22 11.65 32.73
N GLN A 450 0.58 11.27 31.50
CA GLN A 450 1.90 11.55 30.91
C GLN A 450 2.03 12.94 30.29
N ARG A 451 0.96 13.73 30.37
CA ARG A 451 0.93 15.11 29.88
C ARG A 451 2.09 15.91 30.45
N SER A 452 2.83 16.60 29.58
CA SER A 452 4.03 17.36 29.97
C SER A 452 3.84 18.88 29.88
N SER A 453 2.80 19.34 29.17
CA SER A 453 2.54 20.76 28.97
C SER A 453 2.08 21.46 30.25
N SER A 454 2.71 22.58 30.55
CA SER A 454 2.31 23.50 31.62
C SER A 454 1.15 24.43 31.24
N VAL A 455 0.76 24.47 29.95
CA VAL A 455 -0.34 25.31 29.46
C VAL A 455 -1.66 24.91 30.12
N GLN A 456 -2.58 25.82 30.40
CA GLN A 456 -3.88 25.43 30.93
C GLN A 456 -4.67 24.64 29.88
N LEU A 457 -5.17 23.47 30.26
CA LEU A 457 -6.00 22.64 29.39
C LEU A 457 -7.37 23.32 29.18
N ARG A 458 -7.80 23.41 27.92
CA ARG A 458 -9.07 24.01 27.49
C ARG A 458 -10.00 23.00 26.84
N GLU A 459 -9.48 21.95 26.21
CA GLU A 459 -10.28 20.92 25.54
C GLU A 459 -9.46 19.62 25.38
N ILE A 460 -10.13 18.48 25.40
CA ILE A 460 -9.54 17.16 25.11
C ILE A 460 -10.25 16.55 23.89
N ASN A 461 -9.49 16.22 22.85
CA ASN A 461 -9.93 15.48 21.68
C ASN A 461 -9.41 14.04 21.77
N ILE A 462 -10.30 13.05 21.73
CA ILE A 462 -9.95 11.63 21.74
C ILE A 462 -10.35 11.03 20.39
N MET A 463 -9.36 10.57 19.64
CA MET A 463 -9.50 9.85 18.39
C MET A 463 -9.17 8.39 18.69
N SER A 464 -10.17 7.51 18.63
CA SER A 464 -9.89 6.11 18.86
C SER A 464 -10.84 5.22 18.11
N ASP A 465 -10.23 4.30 17.40
CA ASP A 465 -10.92 3.13 16.91
C ASP A 465 -11.08 2.11 18.03
N ALA A 466 -10.06 1.81 18.86
CA ALA A 466 -10.18 0.86 19.97
C ALA A 466 -11.25 1.21 21.04
N ALA A 467 -11.39 2.49 21.40
CA ALA A 467 -12.40 2.91 22.39
C ALA A 467 -13.82 2.97 21.78
N GLY A 468 -13.94 3.03 20.46
CA GLY A 468 -15.22 3.12 19.72
C GLY A 468 -15.59 1.90 18.87
N HIS A 469 -14.67 0.97 18.59
CA HIS A 469 -14.86 -0.24 17.76
C HIS A 469 -15.76 -1.24 18.47
N PHE A 470 -15.60 -1.33 19.80
CA PHE A 470 -16.52 -2.07 20.64
C PHE A 470 -17.87 -1.36 20.82
N ARG A 471 -17.99 -0.11 20.33
CA ARG A 471 -19.23 0.70 20.38
C ARG A 471 -19.89 0.61 21.75
N GLY A 472 -19.05 0.55 22.78
CA GLY A 472 -19.47 0.24 24.12
C GLY A 472 -19.95 1.51 24.79
N PHE A 473 -21.16 1.44 25.32
CA PHE A 473 -21.73 2.48 26.17
C PHE A 473 -20.84 2.81 27.38
N GLU A 474 -19.90 1.92 27.73
CA GLU A 474 -18.84 2.16 28.73
C GLU A 474 -17.89 3.30 28.35
N SER A 475 -17.41 3.33 27.11
CA SER A 475 -16.55 4.42 26.60
C SER A 475 -17.30 5.74 26.55
N LEU A 476 -18.60 5.72 26.23
CA LEU A 476 -19.42 6.94 26.26
C LEU A 476 -19.48 7.54 27.66
N TYR A 477 -19.72 6.72 28.69
CA TYR A 477 -19.70 7.19 30.08
C TYR A 477 -18.34 7.79 30.43
N HIS A 478 -17.27 7.06 30.12
CA HIS A 478 -15.91 7.50 30.40
C HIS A 478 -15.60 8.86 29.76
N HIS A 479 -15.78 8.99 28.45
CA HIS A 479 -15.40 10.21 27.75
C HIS A 479 -16.34 11.39 28.01
N CYS A 480 -17.66 11.13 28.08
CA CYS A 480 -18.64 12.21 28.19
C CYS A 480 -18.89 12.67 29.61
N VAL A 481 -18.64 11.82 30.61
CA VAL A 481 -18.94 12.12 32.02
C VAL A 481 -17.67 12.16 32.84
N LYS A 482 -16.92 11.05 32.93
CA LYS A 482 -15.75 10.97 33.83
C LYS A 482 -14.67 11.99 33.43
N LEU A 483 -14.20 11.95 32.19
CA LEU A 483 -13.11 12.84 31.76
C LEU A 483 -13.48 14.33 31.85
N VAL A 484 -14.73 14.69 31.52
CA VAL A 484 -15.21 16.06 31.65
C VAL A 484 -15.21 16.50 33.11
N ARG A 485 -15.62 15.63 34.04
CA ARG A 485 -15.61 15.92 35.47
C ARG A 485 -14.20 15.99 36.07
N ASP A 486 -13.32 15.09 35.64
CA ASP A 486 -11.95 15.03 36.16
C ASP A 486 -11.13 16.24 35.70
N HIS A 487 -11.32 16.69 34.47
CA HIS A 487 -10.54 17.77 33.88
C HIS A 487 -11.25 19.13 33.80
N GLN A 488 -12.57 19.17 34.04
CA GLN A 488 -13.39 20.39 33.97
C GLN A 488 -13.27 21.15 32.63
N VAL A 489 -13.08 20.42 31.53
CA VAL A 489 -12.98 20.95 30.18
C VAL A 489 -13.88 20.17 29.22
N PRO A 490 -14.29 20.76 28.08
CA PRO A 490 -14.91 20.03 27.00
C PRO A 490 -14.08 18.81 26.57
N VAL A 491 -14.77 17.68 26.36
CA VAL A 491 -14.20 16.47 25.78
C VAL A 491 -14.92 16.18 24.48
N ARG A 492 -14.17 16.05 23.39
CA ARG A 492 -14.69 15.62 22.08
C ARG A 492 -14.14 14.25 21.77
N VAL A 493 -15.04 13.36 21.39
CA VAL A 493 -14.70 12.02 20.92
C VAL A 493 -14.90 12.00 19.42
N HIS A 494 -13.91 11.48 18.72
CA HIS A 494 -13.87 11.34 17.28
C HIS A 494 -13.70 9.87 16.95
N TYR A 495 -14.62 9.34 16.14
CA TYR A 495 -14.54 7.99 15.64
C TYR A 495 -13.98 8.03 14.22
N GLY A 496 -12.94 7.24 13.98
CA GLY A 496 -12.40 7.05 12.65
C GLY A 496 -13.42 6.36 11.73
N CYS A 497 -13.19 6.49 10.42
CA CYS A 497 -13.88 5.66 9.43
C CYS A 497 -13.19 4.30 9.37
N GLU A 498 -13.29 3.50 10.44
CA GLU A 498 -12.52 2.25 10.58
C GLU A 498 -11.02 2.49 10.34
N LYS A 499 -10.34 1.60 9.59
CA LYS A 499 -8.88 1.59 9.41
C LYS A 499 -8.28 2.85 8.77
N HIS A 500 -9.08 3.85 8.40
CA HIS A 500 -8.60 5.03 7.71
C HIS A 500 -7.91 6.08 8.59
N MET A 501 -7.92 5.91 9.93
CA MET A 501 -7.45 6.92 10.89
C MET A 501 -6.36 6.45 11.87
N LYS A 502 -5.79 5.26 11.68
CA LYS A 502 -4.84 4.64 12.62
C LYS A 502 -3.37 4.97 12.34
N GLY A 503 -3.09 5.76 11.29
CA GLY A 503 -1.78 5.82 10.68
C GLY A 503 -0.61 6.20 11.60
N GLU A 504 -0.78 7.14 12.54
CA GLU A 504 0.31 7.51 13.46
C GLU A 504 0.51 6.47 14.59
N CYS A 505 -0.56 5.82 15.04
CA CYS A 505 -0.45 4.68 15.95
C CYS A 505 0.19 3.47 15.27
N ASP A 506 -0.19 3.20 14.02
CA ASP A 506 0.42 2.14 13.21
C ASP A 506 1.92 2.42 13.01
N GLU A 507 2.29 3.65 12.67
CA GLU A 507 3.69 4.08 12.62
C GLU A 507 4.44 3.80 13.94
N LEU A 508 3.85 4.19 15.08
CA LEU A 508 4.41 3.91 16.40
C LEU A 508 4.62 2.40 16.63
N PHE A 509 3.64 1.57 16.28
CA PHE A 509 3.77 0.13 16.34
C PHE A 509 4.85 -0.41 15.42
N GLY A 510 5.08 0.20 14.26
CA GLY A 510 6.15 -0.17 13.36
C GLY A 510 7.55 0.11 13.89
N TRP A 511 7.72 1.22 14.59
CA TRP A 511 8.96 1.51 15.31
C TRP A 511 9.24 0.48 16.41
N MET A 512 8.22 0.10 17.16
CA MET A 512 8.31 -0.97 18.16
C MET A 512 8.65 -2.33 17.54
N GLU A 513 7.99 -2.72 16.46
CA GLU A 513 8.27 -4.00 15.78
C GLU A 513 9.70 -4.05 15.23
N LEU A 514 10.22 -2.94 14.72
CA LEU A 514 11.61 -2.86 14.30
C LEU A 514 12.57 -3.02 15.47
N ALA A 515 12.30 -2.38 16.61
CA ALA A 515 13.08 -2.55 17.83
C ALA A 515 13.12 -4.02 18.26
N MET A 516 11.97 -4.71 18.24
CA MET A 516 11.88 -6.15 18.54
C MET A 516 12.64 -7.02 17.52
N LYS A 517 12.56 -6.68 16.23
CA LYS A 517 13.32 -7.37 15.17
C LYS A 517 14.83 -7.20 15.37
N ARG A 518 15.28 -6.02 15.80
CA ARG A 518 16.68 -5.75 16.14
C ARG A 518 17.13 -6.54 17.37
N ALA A 519 16.28 -6.68 18.38
CA ALA A 519 16.55 -7.55 19.53
C ALA A 519 16.85 -8.99 19.06
N LYS A 520 15.99 -9.53 18.19
CA LYS A 520 16.19 -10.88 17.61
C LYS A 520 17.50 -10.98 16.82
N GLN A 521 17.81 -9.98 15.98
CA GLN A 521 19.06 -9.96 15.20
C GLN A 521 20.31 -9.91 16.08
N ARG A 522 20.25 -9.14 17.17
CA ARG A 522 21.33 -9.02 18.16
C ARG A 522 21.36 -10.17 19.16
N LYS A 523 20.45 -11.15 19.02
CA LYS A 523 20.29 -12.29 19.93
C LYS A 523 20.09 -11.87 21.39
N CYS A 524 19.39 -10.75 21.61
CA CYS A 524 18.96 -10.35 22.94
C CYS A 524 18.04 -11.43 23.53
N GLU A 525 18.10 -11.62 24.84
CA GLU A 525 17.19 -12.49 25.59
C GLU A 525 16.25 -11.62 26.42
N ILE A 526 15.08 -11.29 25.86
CA ILE A 526 14.07 -10.49 26.55
C ILE A 526 13.00 -11.44 27.05
N LYS A 527 12.93 -11.65 28.36
CA LYS A 527 12.06 -12.62 29.04
C LYS A 527 10.92 -11.96 29.81
N THR A 528 11.10 -10.72 30.28
CA THR A 528 10.12 -10.00 31.11
C THR A 528 9.63 -8.70 30.45
N MET A 529 8.51 -8.17 30.93
CA MET A 529 8.00 -6.84 30.49
C MET A 529 9.00 -5.72 30.79
N ASP A 530 9.68 -5.76 31.94
CA ASP A 530 10.68 -4.74 32.30
C ASP A 530 11.90 -4.77 31.38
N GLN A 531 12.35 -5.97 31.00
CA GLN A 531 13.43 -6.12 30.02
C GLN A 531 13.00 -5.61 28.64
N LEU A 532 11.73 -5.85 28.25
CA LEU A 532 11.19 -5.34 27.00
C LEU A 532 11.11 -3.80 27.04
N LYS A 533 10.61 -3.23 28.14
CA LYS A 533 10.57 -1.78 28.36
C LYS A 533 11.96 -1.17 28.24
N TRP A 534 12.93 -1.70 29.00
CA TRP A 534 14.31 -1.23 28.97
C TRP A 534 14.90 -1.27 27.56
N TRP A 535 14.69 -2.38 26.83
CA TRP A 535 15.16 -2.52 25.46
C TRP A 535 14.55 -1.47 24.52
N LEU A 536 13.24 -1.22 24.62
CA LEU A 536 12.56 -0.25 23.79
C LEU A 536 12.97 1.19 24.10
N ASP A 537 13.19 1.51 25.38
CA ASP A 537 13.71 2.82 25.82
C ASP A 537 15.14 3.05 25.28
N ASP A 538 16.04 2.09 25.46
CA ASP A 538 17.43 2.15 24.94
C ASP A 538 17.44 2.28 23.41
N TYR A 539 16.62 1.49 22.72
CA TYR A 539 16.50 1.56 21.27
C TYR A 539 15.97 2.92 20.80
N SER A 540 14.94 3.47 21.45
CA SER A 540 14.40 4.79 21.12
C SER A 540 15.45 5.90 21.32
N ALA A 541 16.20 5.85 22.43
CA ALA A 541 17.27 6.81 22.70
C ALA A 541 18.39 6.72 21.65
N ALA A 542 18.84 5.51 21.31
CA ALA A 542 19.86 5.28 20.30
C ALA A 542 19.42 5.74 18.90
N MET A 543 18.16 5.52 18.53
CA MET A 543 17.62 6.03 17.27
C MET A 543 17.60 7.56 17.24
N ARG A 544 17.17 8.23 18.32
CA ARG A 544 17.18 9.70 18.38
C ARG A 544 18.57 10.30 18.34
N ALA A 545 19.56 9.62 18.91
CA ALA A 545 20.95 10.03 18.82
C ALA A 545 21.47 9.98 17.36
N GLN A 546 20.98 9.04 16.56
CA GLN A 546 21.33 8.92 15.14
C GLN A 546 20.51 9.86 14.25
N ASP A 547 19.22 9.99 14.54
CA ASP A 547 18.26 10.81 13.82
C ASP A 547 17.38 11.58 14.82
N PRO A 548 17.68 12.87 15.08
CA PRO A 548 16.91 13.70 15.99
C PRO A 548 15.42 13.85 15.60
N SER A 549 15.06 13.58 14.34
CA SER A 549 13.69 13.64 13.83
C SER A 549 12.86 12.40 14.15
N SER A 550 13.50 11.30 14.59
CA SER A 550 12.80 10.08 14.99
C SER A 550 11.91 10.31 16.23
N PRO A 551 10.74 9.63 16.31
CA PRO A 551 9.80 9.86 17.40
C PRO A 551 10.40 9.45 18.75
N ARG A 552 10.20 10.30 19.76
CA ARG A 552 10.51 9.95 21.16
C ARG A 552 9.40 9.02 21.67
N MET A 553 9.73 7.74 21.81
CA MET A 553 8.81 6.75 22.38
C MET A 553 8.96 6.72 23.90
N THR A 554 7.86 6.90 24.60
CA THR A 554 7.74 6.70 26.05
C THR A 554 7.09 5.35 26.29
N VAL A 555 7.86 4.41 26.85
CA VAL A 555 7.37 3.06 27.12
C VAL A 555 6.95 2.94 28.57
N LEU A 556 5.73 2.50 28.79
CA LEU A 556 5.12 2.26 30.08
C LEU A 556 4.77 0.78 30.22
N VAL A 557 4.85 0.28 31.45
CA VAL A 557 4.41 -1.06 31.82
C VAL A 557 3.22 -0.91 32.75
N ASP A 558 2.13 -1.61 32.43
CA ASP A 558 0.94 -1.63 33.28
C ASP A 558 0.56 -3.06 33.67
N THR A 559 0.56 -3.27 34.98
CA THR A 559 0.14 -4.50 35.66
C THR A 559 -1.03 -4.25 36.61
N GLU A 560 -1.61 -3.04 36.58
CA GLU A 560 -2.77 -2.67 37.38
C GLU A 560 -3.96 -3.58 37.06
N ARG A 561 -4.80 -3.84 38.08
CA ARG A 561 -6.03 -4.60 37.89
C ARG A 561 -7.02 -3.81 37.06
N LYS A 562 -7.93 -4.52 36.37
CA LYS A 562 -9.06 -3.90 35.66
C LYS A 562 -9.76 -2.89 36.58
N PRO A 563 -9.97 -1.65 36.14
CA PRO A 563 -10.80 -0.73 36.89
C PRO A 563 -12.22 -1.26 37.04
N GLN A 564 -12.81 -1.13 38.23
CA GLN A 564 -14.20 -1.54 38.52
C GLN A 564 -15.27 -0.60 37.93
N TYR A 565 -14.91 0.34 37.05
CA TYR A 565 -15.75 1.49 36.71
C TYR A 565 -16.76 1.28 35.58
N GLY A 566 -17.14 0.04 35.25
CA GLY A 566 -18.06 -0.18 34.12
C GLY A 566 -19.45 0.36 34.42
N ARG A 567 -19.69 1.61 34.04
CA ARG A 567 -21.01 2.19 33.83
C ARG A 567 -21.20 2.39 32.34
N ARG A 568 -22.37 2.01 31.84
CA ARG A 568 -22.75 2.20 30.44
C ARG A 568 -23.63 3.45 30.36
N LEU A 569 -23.23 4.42 29.55
CA LEU A 569 -24.05 5.58 29.25
C LEU A 569 -24.90 5.30 28.02
N LEU A 570 -26.20 5.15 28.23
CA LEU A 570 -27.21 4.93 27.20
C LEU A 570 -27.94 6.23 26.87
N SER A 571 -28.65 6.22 25.74
CA SER A 571 -29.52 7.31 25.32
C SER A 571 -30.83 6.72 24.78
N ASN A 572 -31.97 7.20 25.27
CA ASN A 572 -33.29 6.81 24.75
C ASN A 572 -33.72 7.63 23.52
N SER A 573 -32.90 8.58 23.07
CA SER A 573 -33.18 9.38 21.87
C SER A 573 -33.16 8.50 20.61
N SER A 574 -34.26 8.48 19.85
CA SER A 574 -34.36 7.85 18.52
C SER A 574 -33.32 8.33 17.52
N ASP A 575 -32.85 9.57 17.69
CA ASP A 575 -31.88 10.22 16.82
C ASP A 575 -30.43 9.94 17.22
N PHE A 576 -30.21 9.07 18.21
CA PHE A 576 -28.89 8.64 18.62
C PHE A 576 -28.73 7.13 18.50
N ALA A 577 -27.82 6.73 17.62
CA ALA A 577 -27.19 5.42 17.69
C ALA A 577 -25.69 5.63 17.58
N ILE A 578 -24.92 4.99 18.45
CA ILE A 578 -23.45 5.05 18.39
C ILE A 578 -22.93 4.55 17.03
N THR A 579 -23.64 3.61 16.42
CA THR A 579 -23.33 3.10 15.07
C THR A 579 -23.47 4.16 13.98
N ARG A 580 -24.19 5.27 14.22
CA ARG A 580 -24.53 6.34 13.27
C ARG A 580 -23.85 7.68 13.62
N THR A 581 -22.82 7.67 14.45
CA THR A 581 -22.16 8.91 14.92
C THR A 581 -20.66 8.79 14.75
N TYR A 582 -20.02 9.82 14.19
CA TYR A 582 -18.56 9.94 14.07
C TYR A 582 -17.95 10.96 15.04
N SER A 583 -18.78 11.78 15.69
CA SER A 583 -18.29 12.69 16.73
C SER A 583 -19.34 13.01 17.79
N ILE A 584 -18.89 13.04 19.05
CA ILE A 584 -19.67 13.42 20.23
C ILE A 584 -18.88 14.47 21.00
N THR A 585 -19.56 15.49 21.51
CA THR A 585 -18.95 16.49 22.40
C THR A 585 -19.67 16.51 23.72
N ALA A 586 -18.90 16.51 24.81
CA ALA A 586 -19.41 16.73 26.15
C ALA A 586 -18.76 17.99 26.75
N VAL A 587 -19.58 18.85 27.34
CA VAL A 587 -19.17 20.15 27.90
C VAL A 587 -19.52 20.17 29.39
N PRO A 588 -18.62 20.65 30.27
CA PRO A 588 -18.93 20.78 31.70
C PRO A 588 -20.08 21.77 31.91
N LEU A 589 -21.01 21.45 32.81
CA LEU A 589 -22.10 22.33 33.21
C LEU A 589 -21.81 22.89 34.60
N ALA A 590 -21.78 24.22 34.73
CA ALA A 590 -21.55 24.89 36.02
C ALA A 590 -22.70 24.69 37.02
N ALA A 591 -23.91 24.38 36.55
CA ALA A 591 -25.10 24.21 37.39
C ALA A 591 -25.28 22.76 37.83
N ALA A 592 -25.65 22.54 39.10
CA ALA A 592 -25.97 21.21 39.66
C ALA A 592 -27.23 20.54 39.07
N ALA A 593 -27.88 21.17 38.09
CA ALA A 593 -29.18 20.76 37.58
C ALA A 593 -29.16 19.53 36.66
N SER A 594 -27.99 19.15 36.08
CA SER A 594 -27.91 17.92 35.27
C SER A 594 -27.34 16.77 36.09
N ARG A 595 -27.97 15.59 35.99
CA ARG A 595 -27.60 14.34 36.69
C ARG A 595 -26.11 14.01 36.61
N TYR A 596 -25.47 14.38 35.50
CA TYR A 596 -24.08 14.05 35.21
C TYR A 596 -23.13 15.26 35.30
N GLY A 597 -23.64 16.47 35.53
CA GLY A 597 -22.83 17.70 35.53
C GLY A 597 -22.25 18.07 34.16
N VAL A 598 -22.81 17.52 33.07
CA VAL A 598 -22.34 17.71 31.70
C VAL A 598 -23.51 17.95 30.74
N ARG A 599 -23.23 18.61 29.60
CA ARG A 599 -24.09 18.61 28.42
C ARG A 599 -23.44 17.80 27.32
N VAL A 600 -24.18 16.89 26.71
CA VAL A 600 -23.67 16.00 25.67
C VAL A 600 -24.37 16.28 24.35
N TYR A 601 -23.59 16.37 23.28
CA TYR A 601 -24.02 16.72 21.94
C TYR A 601 -23.57 15.63 20.95
N ASN A 602 -24.51 15.17 20.14
CA ASN A 602 -24.19 14.41 18.93
C ASN A 602 -23.86 15.41 17.81
N ASN A 603 -22.66 15.33 17.23
CA ASN A 603 -22.27 16.17 16.09
C ASN A 603 -22.45 15.46 14.74
N ILE A 604 -22.69 14.14 14.74
CA ILE A 604 -22.68 13.23 13.58
C ILE A 604 -21.32 13.13 12.90
N PHE A 605 -20.66 14.25 12.57
CA PHE A 605 -19.34 14.36 11.95
C PHE A 605 -18.46 15.36 12.71
N SER A 606 -17.15 15.18 12.64
CA SER A 606 -16.19 16.07 13.34
C SER A 606 -16.18 17.53 12.86
N SER A 607 -16.70 17.83 11.66
CA SER A 607 -16.78 19.20 11.13
C SER A 607 -18.11 19.91 11.35
N ARG A 608 -19.15 19.20 11.81
CA ARG A 608 -20.51 19.76 11.83
C ARG A 608 -20.83 20.39 13.17
N PRO A 609 -21.63 21.46 13.19
CA PRO A 609 -22.19 21.98 14.43
C PRO A 609 -23.04 20.90 15.11
N VAL A 610 -23.29 21.11 16.40
CA VAL A 610 -24.16 20.28 17.23
C VAL A 610 -25.44 19.92 16.47
N TRP A 611 -25.64 18.64 16.21
CA TRP A 611 -26.84 18.14 15.54
C TRP A 611 -27.97 17.98 16.55
N LYS A 612 -27.67 17.35 17.69
CA LYS A 612 -28.67 17.10 18.73
C LYS A 612 -28.03 17.11 20.11
N GLU A 613 -28.66 17.82 21.04
CA GLU A 613 -28.36 17.68 22.46
C GLU A 613 -28.97 16.39 23.01
N LEU A 614 -28.14 15.55 23.61
CA LEU A 614 -28.52 14.27 24.18
C LEU A 614 -28.77 14.33 25.69
N THR A 615 -28.37 15.41 26.37
CA THR A 615 -28.30 15.51 27.83
C THR A 615 -29.53 14.97 28.57
N SER A 616 -30.73 15.33 28.13
CA SER A 616 -32.00 14.92 28.75
C SER A 616 -32.41 13.48 28.45
N SER A 617 -31.82 12.87 27.41
CA SER A 617 -32.08 11.50 26.97
C SER A 617 -31.11 10.46 27.56
N LEU A 618 -30.08 10.92 28.27
CA LEU A 618 -29.03 10.06 28.81
C LEU A 618 -29.48 9.37 30.10
N TYR A 619 -29.13 8.09 30.22
CA TYR A 619 -29.24 7.33 31.46
C TYR A 619 -28.08 6.35 31.56
N ASP A 620 -27.64 6.03 32.76
CA ASP A 620 -26.57 5.06 33.02
C ASP A 620 -27.12 3.77 33.63
N GLU A 621 -26.54 2.67 33.21
CA GLU A 621 -26.75 1.35 33.79
C GLU A 621 -25.40 0.76 34.23
N PRO A 622 -25.38 -0.10 35.26
CA PRO A 622 -24.19 -0.88 35.57
C PRO A 622 -23.77 -1.72 34.35
N ALA A 623 -22.47 -1.82 34.11
CA ALA A 623 -21.96 -2.84 33.19
C ALA A 623 -22.20 -4.23 33.80
N ASN A 624 -22.61 -5.17 32.97
CA ASN A 624 -22.70 -6.57 33.38
C ASN A 624 -21.26 -7.12 33.51
N ASN A 625 -21.06 -8.11 34.37
CA ASN A 625 -19.78 -8.83 34.52
C ASN A 625 -18.59 -7.97 35.00
N LEU A 626 -18.82 -7.01 35.90
CA LEU A 626 -17.75 -6.21 36.53
C LEU A 626 -16.75 -7.03 37.35
N GLU A 627 -17.21 -8.16 37.90
CA GLU A 627 -16.41 -9.03 38.77
C GLU A 627 -15.58 -10.06 38.00
N GLU A 628 -15.80 -10.23 36.69
CA GLU A 628 -15.01 -11.16 35.89
C GLU A 628 -13.56 -10.65 35.78
N PRO A 629 -12.56 -11.44 36.22
CA PRO A 629 -11.17 -11.03 36.16
C PRO A 629 -10.74 -10.87 34.70
N CYS A 630 -9.91 -9.87 34.43
CA CYS A 630 -9.31 -9.75 33.11
C CYS A 630 -8.56 -11.03 32.74
N ARG A 631 -8.62 -11.41 31.46
CA ARG A 631 -7.78 -12.50 30.96
C ARG A 631 -6.32 -12.11 31.10
N LYS A 632 -5.57 -12.96 31.79
CA LYS A 632 -4.11 -12.90 31.94
C LYS A 632 -3.48 -14.16 31.36
N GLY A 633 -2.34 -14.02 30.69
CA GLY A 633 -1.52 -15.17 30.28
C GLY A 633 -2.07 -16.00 29.12
N TYR A 634 -1.61 -17.26 29.04
CA TYR A 634 -1.73 -18.16 27.88
C TYR A 634 -3.14 -18.25 27.27
N TYR A 635 -3.20 -18.28 25.93
CA TYR A 635 -4.43 -18.47 25.17
C TYR A 635 -5.22 -19.68 25.72
N GLY A 636 -6.29 -19.39 26.47
CA GLY A 636 -7.28 -20.40 26.85
C GLY A 636 -8.03 -20.90 25.61
N SER A 637 -8.95 -21.85 25.81
CA SER A 637 -9.76 -22.56 24.80
C SER A 637 -10.75 -21.66 24.02
N GLY A 638 -10.32 -20.49 23.54
CA GLY A 638 -11.12 -19.50 22.82
C GLY A 638 -11.29 -19.77 21.34
N ARG A 639 -11.22 -21.04 20.89
CA ARG A 639 -11.56 -21.40 19.50
C ARG A 639 -13.07 -21.37 19.27
N GLU A 640 -13.85 -21.78 20.27
CA GLU A 640 -15.31 -21.87 20.20
C GLU A 640 -16.00 -20.51 20.02
N ASN A 641 -15.42 -19.42 20.54
CA ASN A 641 -15.96 -18.07 20.37
C ASN A 641 -15.67 -17.43 19.00
N TRP A 642 -14.71 -17.98 18.23
CA TRP A 642 -14.36 -17.49 16.90
C TRP A 642 -14.97 -18.36 15.78
N ASP A 643 -15.28 -19.62 16.07
CA ASP A 643 -15.87 -20.58 15.13
C ASP A 643 -17.41 -20.47 15.00
N THR A 644 -18.05 -19.48 15.65
CA THR A 644 -19.45 -19.18 15.32
C THR A 644 -19.52 -18.59 13.91
N ALA A 645 -19.94 -19.41 12.96
CA ALA A 645 -20.20 -18.99 11.59
C ALA A 645 -21.07 -17.73 11.61
N PRO A 646 -20.68 -16.66 10.88
CA PRO A 646 -21.49 -15.46 10.82
C PRO A 646 -22.88 -15.84 10.33
N VAL A 647 -23.92 -15.43 11.07
CA VAL A 647 -25.31 -15.68 10.68
C VAL A 647 -25.52 -15.04 9.31
N PRO A 648 -25.90 -15.82 8.27
CA PRO A 648 -26.09 -15.28 6.94
C PRO A 648 -27.16 -14.18 6.99
N LEU A 649 -26.79 -13.00 6.49
CA LEU A 649 -27.70 -11.86 6.38
C LEU A 649 -28.78 -12.20 5.35
N ASN A 650 -30.06 -12.14 5.74
CA ASN A 650 -31.15 -12.29 4.79
C ASN A 650 -31.26 -11.05 3.88
N GLN A 651 -31.92 -11.16 2.72
CA GLN A 651 -32.09 -10.03 1.78
C GLN A 651 -32.78 -8.79 2.37
N SER A 652 -33.50 -8.93 3.48
CA SER A 652 -34.13 -7.83 4.22
C SER A 652 -33.27 -7.25 5.35
N THR A 653 -32.11 -7.85 5.66
CA THR A 653 -31.30 -7.45 6.81
C THR A 653 -30.49 -6.21 6.46
N GLU A 654 -30.79 -5.09 7.13
CA GLU A 654 -29.98 -3.89 7.01
C GLU A 654 -28.58 -4.13 7.59
N THR A 655 -27.57 -4.05 6.71
CA THR A 655 -26.16 -4.03 7.11
C THR A 655 -25.85 -2.80 7.97
N VAL A 656 -24.77 -2.85 8.75
CA VAL A 656 -24.28 -1.69 9.51
C VAL A 656 -24.06 -0.47 8.61
N LEU A 657 -23.57 -0.69 7.38
CA LEU A 657 -23.36 0.37 6.38
C LEU A 657 -24.67 1.00 5.90
N THR A 658 -25.67 0.19 5.55
CA THR A 658 -26.97 0.72 5.09
C THR A 658 -27.71 1.48 6.20
N LYS A 659 -27.59 1.05 7.46
CA LYS A 659 -28.10 1.78 8.64
C LYS A 659 -27.41 3.13 8.86
N ARG A 660 -26.11 3.22 8.58
CA ARG A 660 -25.31 4.46 8.67
C ARG A 660 -25.72 5.43 7.58
N GLN A 661 -25.72 4.97 6.33
CA GLN A 661 -26.10 5.77 5.18
C GLN A 661 -27.49 6.37 5.36
N THR A 662 -28.52 5.55 5.63
CA THR A 662 -29.91 6.04 5.75
C THR A 662 -30.06 7.13 6.81
N ALA A 663 -29.28 7.07 7.89
CA ALA A 663 -29.32 8.06 8.96
C ALA A 663 -28.52 9.34 8.64
N GLN A 664 -27.58 9.29 7.71
CA GLN A 664 -26.56 10.33 7.49
C GLN A 664 -26.56 10.90 6.07
N GLU A 665 -27.29 10.31 5.12
CA GLU A 665 -27.30 10.71 3.71
C GLU A 665 -27.71 12.17 3.51
N ARG A 666 -28.63 12.68 4.34
CA ARG A 666 -29.05 14.09 4.32
C ARG A 666 -27.93 15.05 4.69
N HIS A 667 -26.92 14.55 5.39
CA HIS A 667 -25.78 15.36 5.79
C HIS A 667 -24.75 15.38 4.67
N LEU A 668 -24.33 14.23 4.15
CA LEU A 668 -23.39 14.16 3.03
C LEU A 668 -24.12 13.76 1.74
N ALA A 669 -25.00 14.63 1.24
CA ALA A 669 -25.82 14.36 0.04
C ALA A 669 -24.94 14.05 -1.19
N GLN A 670 -23.77 14.67 -1.28
CA GLN A 670 -22.78 14.44 -2.34
C GLN A 670 -22.13 13.05 -2.28
N GLY A 671 -22.25 12.31 -1.18
CA GLY A 671 -21.65 10.98 -1.02
C GLY A 671 -22.19 9.94 -2.01
N CYS A 672 -23.42 10.15 -2.49
CA CYS A 672 -24.09 9.30 -3.47
C CYS A 672 -23.67 9.59 -4.92
N ASP A 673 -22.99 10.72 -5.16
CA ASP A 673 -22.62 11.24 -6.48
C ASP A 673 -21.09 11.39 -6.62
N ILE A 674 -20.30 10.74 -5.76
CA ILE A 674 -18.84 10.69 -5.90
C ILE A 674 -18.49 9.99 -7.20
N LYS A 675 -17.99 10.75 -8.18
CA LYS A 675 -17.39 10.21 -9.40
C LYS A 675 -16.21 9.30 -9.03
N TYR A 676 -16.10 8.12 -9.65
CA TYR A 676 -15.02 7.16 -9.37
C TYR A 676 -13.64 7.69 -9.83
N SER A 677 -13.64 8.73 -10.64
CA SER A 677 -12.52 9.50 -11.17
C SER A 677 -13.03 10.93 -11.45
N ARG A 678 -12.36 11.98 -10.98
CA ARG A 678 -12.76 13.35 -11.30
C ARG A 678 -12.00 13.84 -12.53
N GLU A 679 -12.78 14.25 -13.54
CA GLU A 679 -12.50 15.17 -14.66
C GLU A 679 -11.31 14.81 -15.56
N LEU A 680 -11.59 14.06 -16.63
CA LEU A 680 -10.85 14.19 -17.88
C LEU A 680 -11.44 15.35 -18.68
N ASP A 681 -10.58 16.25 -19.14
CA ASP A 681 -10.87 17.18 -20.22
C ASP A 681 -11.17 16.36 -21.49
N ASP A 682 -12.30 16.61 -22.16
CA ASP A 682 -12.82 15.78 -23.26
C ASP A 682 -11.80 15.64 -24.42
N GLU A 683 -10.94 16.64 -24.61
CA GLU A 683 -9.82 16.59 -25.57
C GLU A 683 -8.73 15.59 -25.17
N ALA A 684 -8.45 15.44 -23.87
CA ALA A 684 -7.43 14.52 -23.38
C ALA A 684 -7.85 13.06 -23.58
N LEU A 685 -9.13 12.74 -23.34
CA LEU A 685 -9.70 11.41 -23.54
C LEU A 685 -9.77 11.04 -25.04
N GLN A 686 -10.14 11.97 -25.93
CA GLN A 686 -10.09 11.75 -27.37
C GLN A 686 -8.65 11.52 -27.86
N GLN A 687 -7.68 12.30 -27.38
CA GLN A 687 -6.27 12.07 -27.71
C GLN A 687 -5.76 10.73 -27.18
N GLU A 688 -6.26 10.26 -26.04
CA GLU A 688 -5.91 8.98 -25.44
C GLU A 688 -6.49 7.81 -26.25
N LEU A 689 -7.75 7.90 -26.69
CA LEU A 689 -8.40 6.94 -27.57
C LEU A 689 -7.68 6.85 -28.93
N ILE A 690 -7.28 7.99 -29.51
CA ILE A 690 -6.48 8.03 -30.74
C ILE A 690 -5.12 7.34 -30.52
N LYS A 691 -4.42 7.67 -29.42
CA LYS A 691 -3.11 7.04 -29.09
C LYS A 691 -3.25 5.53 -28.82
N LYS A 692 -4.31 5.09 -28.15
CA LYS A 692 -4.59 3.68 -27.85
C LYS A 692 -4.90 2.89 -29.12
N THR A 693 -5.68 3.48 -30.03
CA THR A 693 -5.99 2.92 -31.35
C THR A 693 -4.73 2.79 -32.21
N GLN A 694 -3.88 3.83 -32.26
CA GLN A 694 -2.60 3.80 -32.96
C GLN A 694 -1.63 2.76 -32.36
N ARG A 695 -1.59 2.59 -31.03
CA ARG A 695 -0.79 1.55 -30.37
C ARG A 695 -1.28 0.14 -30.70
N LEU A 696 -2.59 -0.08 -30.72
CA LEU A 696 -3.22 -1.34 -31.13
C LEU A 696 -2.91 -1.67 -32.59
N GLN A 697 -2.99 -0.69 -33.50
CA GLN A 697 -2.62 -0.85 -34.90
C GLN A 697 -1.13 -1.20 -35.05
N ARG A 698 -0.23 -0.50 -34.35
CA ARG A 698 1.22 -0.83 -34.35
C ARG A 698 1.50 -2.23 -33.79
N ARG A 699 0.76 -2.67 -32.76
CA ARG A 699 0.86 -4.03 -32.21
C ARG A 699 0.38 -5.08 -33.22
N ARG A 700 -0.77 -4.85 -33.86
CA ARG A 700 -1.29 -5.71 -34.94
C ARG A 700 -0.32 -5.79 -36.12
N ALA A 701 0.28 -4.67 -36.52
CA ALA A 701 1.31 -4.65 -37.57
C ALA A 701 2.55 -5.48 -37.19
N ARG A 702 3.05 -5.35 -35.95
CA ARG A 702 4.18 -6.17 -35.46
C ARG A 702 3.85 -7.66 -35.40
N VAL A 703 2.63 -8.01 -35.01
CA VAL A 703 2.17 -9.41 -35.00
C VAL A 703 2.11 -9.95 -36.42
N ARG A 704 1.54 -9.19 -37.38
CA ARG A 704 1.53 -9.58 -38.80
C ARG A 704 2.94 -9.76 -39.37
N ILE A 705 3.87 -8.85 -39.06
CA ILE A 705 5.27 -8.99 -39.50
C ILE A 705 5.91 -10.26 -38.92
N LYS A 706 5.67 -10.55 -37.62
CA LYS A 706 6.16 -11.79 -37.00
C LYS A 706 5.54 -13.04 -37.62
N GLN A 707 4.25 -13.00 -37.93
CA GLN A 707 3.53 -14.12 -38.52
C GLN A 707 4.02 -14.38 -39.95
N ALA A 708 4.19 -13.33 -40.76
CA ALA A 708 4.79 -13.43 -42.10
C ALA A 708 6.24 -13.96 -42.04
N ALA A 709 7.04 -13.51 -41.07
CA ALA A 709 8.41 -14.02 -40.88
C ALA A 709 8.43 -15.50 -40.46
N LEU A 710 7.45 -15.94 -39.66
CA LEU A 710 7.30 -17.33 -39.27
C LEU A 710 6.86 -18.20 -40.46
N GLU A 711 5.89 -17.73 -41.24
CA GLU A 711 5.44 -18.41 -42.46
C GLU A 711 6.57 -18.52 -43.49
N ALA A 712 7.40 -17.49 -43.65
CA ALA A 712 8.58 -17.53 -44.51
C ALA A 712 9.60 -18.58 -44.03
N LYS A 713 9.83 -18.69 -42.71
CA LYS A 713 10.69 -19.74 -42.13
C LYS A 713 10.14 -21.14 -42.35
N VAL A 714 8.84 -21.34 -42.16
CA VAL A 714 8.18 -22.63 -42.40
C VAL A 714 8.29 -23.00 -43.88
N ARG A 715 8.05 -22.05 -44.79
CA ARG A 715 8.17 -22.28 -46.23
C ARG A 715 9.61 -22.60 -46.65
N ALA A 716 10.61 -21.95 -46.05
CA ALA A 716 12.02 -22.26 -46.29
C ALA A 716 12.40 -23.67 -45.81
N HIS A 717 11.85 -24.13 -44.66
CA HIS A 717 12.03 -25.49 -44.15
C HIS A 717 11.35 -26.55 -45.04
N LEU A 718 10.18 -26.24 -45.58
CA LEU A 718 9.47 -27.15 -46.49
C LEU A 718 10.15 -27.21 -47.87
N ALA A 719 10.71 -26.10 -48.36
CA ALA A 719 11.46 -26.04 -49.62
C ALA A 719 12.83 -26.74 -49.53
N SER A 720 13.39 -26.94 -48.33
CA SER A 720 14.64 -27.67 -48.12
C SER A 720 14.45 -29.17 -47.90
N SER A 721 13.20 -29.67 -47.94
CA SER A 721 12.87 -31.09 -47.76
C SER A 721 12.54 -31.80 -49.09
N SER A 722 12.79 -31.16 -50.24
CA SER A 722 12.40 -31.63 -51.58
C SER A 722 13.60 -32.08 -52.44
N SER A 723 14.60 -32.74 -51.86
CA SER A 723 15.71 -33.27 -52.64
C SER A 723 16.39 -34.47 -51.96
N SER A 724 15.69 -35.60 -51.95
CA SER A 724 16.32 -36.93 -51.86
C SER A 724 15.29 -38.05 -52.08
N SER A 725 15.11 -38.44 -53.34
CA SER A 725 14.43 -39.69 -53.74
C SER A 725 15.19 -40.38 -54.87
N SER A 726 15.88 -41.47 -54.52
CA SER A 726 16.27 -42.65 -55.33
C SER A 726 17.27 -43.46 -54.46
N SER A 727 17.15 -44.75 -54.18
CA SER A 727 16.57 -45.87 -54.94
C SER A 727 16.54 -47.17 -54.10
N SER A 728 15.64 -48.09 -54.50
CA SER A 728 15.69 -49.58 -54.45
C SER A 728 15.63 -50.31 -53.08
N SER A 729 14.51 -50.95 -52.70
CA SER A 729 14.06 -52.34 -53.01
C SER A 729 15.08 -53.41 -52.55
N SER A 730 14.76 -54.39 -51.70
CA SER A 730 13.80 -55.50 -51.94
C SER A 730 13.62 -56.35 -50.67
N SER A 731 12.41 -56.95 -50.50
CA SER A 731 12.10 -58.32 -50.02
C SER A 731 12.75 -58.84 -48.72
N SER A 732 12.13 -59.55 -47.77
CA SER A 732 10.82 -60.18 -47.61
C SER A 732 10.90 -61.02 -46.33
N SER A 733 9.74 -61.32 -45.74
CA SER A 733 9.44 -62.47 -44.86
C SER A 733 9.57 -62.29 -43.35
N GLU A 734 8.45 -62.68 -42.72
CA GLU A 734 8.14 -62.97 -41.30
C GLU A 734 7.85 -61.80 -40.36
#